data_AF-A0A945NVN3-F1
#
_entry.id   AF-A0A945NVN3-F1
#
_cell.length_a   1.000
_cell.length_b   1.000
_cell.length_c   1.000
_cell.angle_alpha   90.00
_cell.angle_beta   90.00
_cell.angle_gamma   90.00
#
_symmetry.space_group_name_H-M   'P 1'
#
loop_
_entity.id
_entity.type
_entity.pdbx_description
1 polymer ?
#
loop_
_entity_poly.entity_id
_entity_poly.type
_entity_poly.pdbx_seq_one_letter_code
_entity_poly.pdbx_strand_id
1 'polypeptide(L)'
;MTDDMTTRRHDDAGNEPQRDVGPDRIGAGPGADGEAADEVEFDDLDIQLDHQLRDDGVQRIDSRDRQVAEDVDETLIVDDVVSDSLVADPIVPTLAHRIGQRIVRRPLAWWNREWTNERVARVLVTSATLVTTTVVMMLIVHFNPLSPSRDLLLDNTTPTGGDMGAHVWAPAFLRDHFLPNFQLSGWSMDWYGGLPLYRFYMVIPALAIVALDAVPFVAYGVAFKIVAASGLLTFPLACWAFGRLANFRHPIPELFAFGGLCFLLDESFEIYGGNVKSTMAGEYSFSIALTLAVLGLGLLAHGLRTGRFRVWTAVVLSLAAVSHGIVLIFVAVAAIVMSLVWMDSKRAWYAVSTGVTTLLLSAWWVGPFLFGHEFMTDMKYGFRPSGSSDSFWDMFFPLTTGLDILITTLAIIGFAAMIVRRNLTGVALGIITLLFVVGVYIARDSLPGIGLLWNPRLLPFIYLLRYFLMMIGALEVITWMINLARQRMADRELNSYESAFAAGAIGLSCLTVFGFMYETLPFDGRVVVTAGTDDTAATTTYAWGPIQKSPDAGRAVADGWTRYNWGGYEARTQFPEYHAVVTEMTDIGETNGCGRALWENNADNGQYGTTMALMLLPHWTDGCIGSMEGLFFEASGTTPYHFITAAAVSESSSNPVRELRYVNNNAEVGVQHMLDLGVRYLMVRTDPAKAEASQQDELRFITTSAPWDIYELIGSNIVEPLSVQPVVVNERAGDQRERNLELGTSWFQRQDDWAAIPADSGPDDWQRIDVEIDMDVRVGEPGERSRNVDYVLPVQEIEPVALPQIKVSDVQIGQQSVEFSVDQIGVPVLVRVSYFPNWAVSGADGPYRVSPNHMVVVPTSTDVRMEYQKTSLDWFFYGLTVLGIGLCFFWRRRGDLQFAGEFPSWGSNGTGNDLHGDDVDGSLTGEVAVVPDVWAPSRPTDEVPDPTPMYLPNPLADSSEPGGASDLLIDTQPSDVPNPLGVDDGDGVARSPQPPSD
;
A
#
# COMPACT_ATOMS: atom_id res chain seq x y z
N MET A 1 -37.03 47.72 -0.78
CA MET A 1 -37.64 48.91 -1.41
C MET A 1 -36.52 49.91 -1.57
N THR A 2 -36.06 50.15 -2.81
CA THR A 2 -34.98 51.06 -3.25
C THR A 2 -33.63 50.92 -2.52
N ASP A 3 -32.60 50.31 -3.13
CA ASP A 3 -31.60 50.92 -4.07
C ASP A 3 -30.43 51.61 -3.31
N ASP A 4 -29.23 51.88 -3.86
CA ASP A 4 -28.29 51.19 -4.77
C ASP A 4 -26.99 52.07 -4.86
N MET A 5 -25.90 51.57 -5.44
CA MET A 5 -24.78 52.29 -6.10
C MET A 5 -24.01 53.45 -5.38
N THR A 6 -22.85 53.08 -4.82
CA THR A 6 -21.47 53.47 -5.25
C THR A 6 -21.03 54.95 -5.52
N THR A 7 -19.77 55.23 -5.09
CA THR A 7 -18.67 56.01 -5.76
C THR A 7 -18.25 57.46 -5.36
N ARG A 8 -16.93 57.58 -5.05
CA ARG A 8 -15.88 58.53 -5.55
C ARG A 8 -15.70 59.99 -5.02
N ARG A 9 -14.53 60.14 -4.36
CA ARG A 9 -13.36 61.03 -4.66
C ARG A 9 -13.31 62.54 -4.31
N HIS A 10 -12.04 62.96 -4.10
CA HIS A 10 -11.44 64.32 -4.16
C HIS A 10 -11.83 65.32 -3.05
N ASP A 11 -10.97 66.27 -2.63
CA ASP A 11 -9.50 66.44 -2.58
C ASP A 11 -9.21 67.67 -1.68
N ASP A 12 -8.10 67.73 -0.94
CA ASP A 12 -7.35 69.00 -0.69
C ASP A 12 -5.97 68.77 -0.03
N ALA A 13 -5.03 69.72 -0.14
CA ALA A 13 -3.63 69.54 0.27
C ALA A 13 -2.85 70.82 0.69
N GLY A 14 -1.70 70.64 1.36
CA GLY A 14 -0.63 71.64 1.58
C GLY A 14 -0.66 72.39 2.92
N ASN A 15 0.44 72.80 3.57
CA ASN A 15 1.88 72.77 3.21
C ASN A 15 2.74 72.60 4.51
N GLU A 16 3.75 71.71 4.50
CA GLU A 16 5.22 71.98 4.51
C GLU A 16 5.88 72.54 5.79
N PRO A 17 7.18 72.24 6.08
CA PRO A 17 8.00 71.02 5.88
C PRO A 17 8.59 70.59 7.27
N GLN A 18 9.77 69.98 7.58
CA GLN A 18 10.99 69.35 7.00
C GLN A 18 11.66 68.53 8.18
N ARG A 19 12.81 67.81 8.18
CA ARG A 19 13.91 67.47 7.26
C ARG A 19 14.66 66.17 7.72
N ASP A 20 15.30 65.45 6.78
CA ASP A 20 16.47 64.52 6.84
C ASP A 20 16.88 63.79 8.15
N VAL A 21 16.45 62.51 8.24
CA VAL A 21 17.27 61.26 8.23
C VAL A 21 18.72 61.24 8.78
N GLY A 22 19.01 60.26 9.66
CA GLY A 22 20.35 59.69 9.88
C GLY A 22 20.42 58.74 11.11
N PRO A 23 20.65 57.41 10.97
CA PRO A 23 20.64 56.47 12.10
C PRO A 23 22.03 55.97 12.53
N ASP A 24 22.27 55.86 13.85
CA ASP A 24 23.22 54.90 14.42
C ASP A 24 22.94 54.66 15.94
N ARG A 25 23.35 53.48 16.44
CA ARG A 25 23.47 53.05 17.87
C ARG A 25 22.22 53.07 18.78
N ILE A 26 21.90 51.89 19.31
CA ILE A 26 21.28 51.71 20.63
C ILE A 26 22.29 50.99 21.52
N GLY A 27 22.42 51.43 22.78
CA GLY A 27 23.14 50.70 23.82
C GLY A 27 22.53 50.97 25.18
N ALA A 28 22.22 49.91 25.93
CA ALA A 28 21.79 49.99 27.31
C ALA A 28 22.08 48.67 28.04
N GLY A 29 22.89 48.74 29.08
CA GLY A 29 22.89 47.84 30.23
C GLY A 29 22.86 48.70 31.51
N PRO A 30 23.35 48.22 32.67
CA PRO A 30 23.89 46.90 32.95
C PRO A 30 23.38 46.26 34.27
N GLY A 31 23.84 45.04 34.57
CA GLY A 31 23.96 44.50 35.95
C GLY A 31 23.64 43.00 36.08
N ALA A 32 24.42 42.19 36.82
CA ALA A 32 25.74 42.44 37.42
C ALA A 32 26.46 41.11 37.81
N ASP A 33 27.78 41.23 38.07
CA ASP A 33 28.65 40.39 38.92
C ASP A 33 29.25 39.04 38.44
N GLY A 34 30.55 38.83 38.75
CA GLY A 34 31.36 37.62 38.53
C GLY A 34 32.24 37.66 37.24
N GLU A 35 33.32 38.44 37.14
CA GLU A 35 34.66 38.29 37.78
C GLU A 35 35.33 36.91 37.59
N ALA A 36 36.60 36.79 37.17
CA ALA A 36 37.64 37.78 36.84
C ALA A 36 38.56 37.31 35.68
N ALA A 37 39.47 38.17 35.19
CA ALA A 37 40.23 37.98 33.95
C ALA A 37 41.77 37.97 34.11
N ASP A 38 42.47 37.53 33.07
CA ASP A 38 43.93 37.69 32.91
C ASP A 38 44.35 39.14 32.61
N GLU A 39 45.61 39.48 32.88
CA GLU A 39 46.27 40.72 32.46
C GLU A 39 47.63 40.41 31.78
N VAL A 40 48.16 41.37 31.02
CA VAL A 40 49.17 41.20 29.95
C VAL A 40 50.49 41.90 30.30
N GLU A 41 51.68 41.39 29.90
CA GLU A 41 52.75 42.22 29.31
C GLU A 41 54.02 41.51 28.75
N PHE A 42 54.75 42.28 27.91
CA PHE A 42 56.18 42.26 27.50
C PHE A 42 56.80 41.30 26.43
N ASP A 43 56.99 41.90 25.24
CA ASP A 43 58.28 42.26 24.60
C ASP A 43 58.95 41.52 23.41
N ASP A 44 59.42 42.39 22.52
CA ASP A 44 60.59 42.42 21.61
C ASP A 44 60.76 41.49 20.38
N LEU A 45 60.63 42.14 19.21
CA LEU A 45 61.65 42.31 18.13
C LEU A 45 62.46 41.11 17.62
N ASP A 46 62.37 40.84 16.31
CA ASP A 46 63.26 41.53 15.35
C ASP A 46 62.66 41.56 13.91
N ILE A 47 63.36 42.20 12.96
CA ILE A 47 62.82 42.78 11.71
C ILE A 47 63.29 42.03 10.45
N GLN A 48 62.40 41.72 9.49
CA GLN A 48 62.51 42.17 8.08
C GLN A 48 61.33 41.80 7.14
N LEU A 49 60.62 42.85 6.71
CA LEU A 49 59.79 43.01 5.50
C LEU A 49 60.67 43.13 4.22
N ASP A 50 60.23 43.10 2.95
CA ASP A 50 58.99 42.73 2.23
C ASP A 50 59.43 42.32 0.77
N HIS A 51 58.95 42.65 -0.45
CA HIS A 51 57.88 43.47 -1.09
C HIS A 51 57.42 42.68 -2.35
N GLN A 52 56.12 42.45 -2.58
CA GLN A 52 55.15 43.31 -3.29
C GLN A 52 55.33 43.52 -4.81
N LEU A 53 54.45 42.85 -5.58
CA LEU A 53 53.49 43.41 -6.56
C LEU A 53 53.65 44.88 -7.03
N ARG A 54 53.58 45.09 -8.36
CA ARG A 54 52.48 45.89 -9.01
C ARG A 54 52.52 45.91 -10.54
N ASP A 55 51.38 46.26 -11.13
CA ASP A 55 51.13 46.66 -12.53
C ASP A 55 51.85 48.00 -12.87
N ASP A 56 51.87 48.56 -14.10
CA ASP A 56 50.86 48.53 -15.17
C ASP A 56 51.42 49.02 -16.55
N GLY A 57 50.75 48.70 -17.66
CA GLY A 57 50.64 49.51 -18.89
C GLY A 57 51.80 49.83 -19.88
N VAL A 58 51.62 49.39 -21.14
CA VAL A 58 51.78 50.18 -22.42
C VAL A 58 53.16 50.38 -23.14
N GLN A 59 53.28 49.68 -24.29
CA GLN A 59 53.89 50.02 -25.62
C GLN A 59 55.35 50.54 -25.89
N ARG A 60 56.01 49.79 -26.83
CA ARG A 60 56.80 50.19 -28.05
C ARG A 60 58.31 50.56 -28.02
N ILE A 61 59.12 49.66 -28.64
CA ILE A 61 60.02 49.84 -29.83
C ILE A 61 61.08 50.99 -29.77
N ASP A 62 62.40 50.79 -30.00
CA ASP A 62 63.07 50.08 -31.14
C ASP A 62 64.52 49.56 -30.86
N SER A 63 65.06 48.80 -31.82
CA SER A 63 66.47 48.68 -32.28
C SER A 63 67.45 47.63 -31.70
N ARG A 64 67.60 46.50 -32.46
CA ARG A 64 68.82 45.82 -33.00
C ARG A 64 70.05 45.53 -32.08
N ASP A 65 70.82 44.45 -32.25
CA ASP A 65 71.26 43.78 -33.50
C ASP A 65 71.76 42.30 -33.29
N ARG A 66 71.61 41.41 -34.31
CA ARG A 66 72.49 40.28 -34.79
C ARG A 66 73.14 39.22 -33.83
N GLN A 67 73.42 37.93 -34.18
CA GLN A 67 73.12 37.02 -35.33
C GLN A 67 73.58 35.52 -35.09
N VAL A 68 72.91 34.55 -35.76
CA VAL A 68 73.47 33.32 -36.44
C VAL A 68 73.90 32.02 -35.68
N ALA A 69 73.56 30.86 -36.33
CA ALA A 69 74.15 29.48 -36.28
C ALA A 69 73.94 28.56 -35.05
N GLU A 70 73.94 27.20 -35.14
CA GLU A 70 73.75 26.23 -36.27
C GLU A 70 73.38 24.80 -35.75
N ASP A 71 72.53 24.11 -36.50
CA ASP A 71 72.53 22.68 -36.97
C ASP A 71 72.96 21.40 -36.18
N VAL A 72 72.36 20.27 -36.62
CA VAL A 72 72.80 18.84 -36.63
C VAL A 72 72.72 17.93 -35.36
N ASP A 73 71.67 17.09 -35.34
CA ASP A 73 71.61 15.60 -35.45
C ASP A 73 72.46 14.60 -34.58
N GLU A 74 72.16 13.30 -34.79
CA GLU A 74 72.83 12.04 -34.36
C GLU A 74 72.59 11.46 -32.94
N THR A 75 71.43 10.79 -32.84
CA THR A 75 71.18 9.44 -32.27
C THR A 75 72.33 8.57 -31.70
N LEU A 76 72.02 7.83 -30.60
CA LEU A 76 72.38 6.41 -30.30
C LEU A 76 73.88 6.00 -30.23
N ILE A 77 74.40 5.13 -29.35
CA ILE A 77 73.91 4.13 -28.36
C ILE A 77 74.94 4.08 -27.20
N VAL A 78 74.64 3.50 -26.02
CA VAL A 78 75.39 2.37 -25.37
C VAL A 78 74.77 2.01 -24.01
N ASP A 79 74.87 0.73 -23.67
CA ASP A 79 74.13 0.00 -22.63
C ASP A 79 74.53 0.26 -21.15
N ASP A 80 73.62 -0.16 -20.26
CA ASP A 80 73.80 -0.73 -18.91
C ASP A 80 74.91 -0.24 -17.95
N VAL A 81 74.47 0.15 -16.74
CA VAL A 81 74.68 -0.69 -15.53
C VAL A 81 73.54 -0.47 -14.54
N VAL A 82 73.09 -1.54 -13.88
CA VAL A 82 71.94 -1.56 -12.96
C VAL A 82 72.31 -1.07 -11.55
N SER A 83 71.39 -0.36 -10.90
CA SER A 83 71.24 -0.36 -9.43
C SER A 83 69.76 -0.34 -9.03
N ASP A 84 69.43 -0.95 -7.88
CA ASP A 84 68.05 -1.29 -7.52
C ASP A 84 67.13 -0.08 -7.30
N SER A 85 65.88 -0.18 -7.79
CA SER A 85 64.77 0.61 -7.24
C SER A 85 63.42 -0.12 -7.34
N LEU A 86 62.88 -0.44 -6.15
CA LEU A 86 61.46 -0.48 -5.79
C LEU A 86 60.47 -1.00 -6.85
N VAL A 87 60.12 -2.30 -6.74
CA VAL A 87 58.84 -2.80 -7.27
C VAL A 87 57.71 -2.08 -6.52
N ALA A 88 57.06 -1.12 -7.17
CA ALA A 88 55.86 -0.49 -6.64
C ALA A 88 54.69 -1.50 -6.66
N ASP A 89 54.02 -1.68 -5.52
CA ASP A 89 52.82 -2.52 -5.45
C ASP A 89 51.74 -2.01 -6.44
N PRO A 90 51.06 -2.91 -7.18
CA PRO A 90 50.03 -2.51 -8.11
C PRO A 90 48.85 -1.88 -7.35
N ILE A 91 48.66 -0.57 -7.50
CA ILE A 91 47.64 0.22 -6.79
C ILE A 91 46.25 -0.41 -6.97
N VAL A 92 45.79 -1.12 -5.94
CA VAL A 92 44.49 -1.78 -5.96
C VAL A 92 43.40 -0.70 -5.93
N PRO A 93 42.61 -0.51 -7.00
CA PRO A 93 41.67 0.60 -7.06
C PRO A 93 40.64 0.50 -5.93
N THR A 94 40.35 1.63 -5.28
CA THR A 94 39.44 1.68 -4.13
C THR A 94 38.04 1.15 -4.50
N LEU A 95 37.26 0.74 -3.49
CA LEU A 95 35.91 0.25 -3.72
C LEU A 95 35.06 1.31 -4.44
N ALA A 96 35.16 2.57 -4.01
CA ALA A 96 34.53 3.71 -4.66
C ALA A 96 34.95 3.86 -6.14
N HIS A 97 36.26 3.79 -6.45
CA HIS A 97 36.73 3.89 -7.84
C HIS A 97 36.21 2.73 -8.71
N ARG A 98 36.19 1.49 -8.19
CA ARG A 98 35.61 0.33 -8.89
C ARG A 98 34.10 0.40 -9.08
N ILE A 99 33.38 1.05 -8.17
CA ILE A 99 31.93 1.32 -8.30
C ILE A 99 31.70 2.42 -9.34
N GLY A 100 32.38 3.56 -9.22
CA GLY A 100 32.29 4.67 -10.18
C GLY A 100 32.62 4.23 -11.61
N GLN A 101 33.72 3.49 -11.81
CA GLN A 101 34.04 2.89 -13.11
C GLN A 101 32.91 2.01 -13.65
N ARG A 102 32.23 1.20 -12.82
CA ARG A 102 31.12 0.34 -13.27
C ARG A 102 29.86 1.12 -13.60
N ILE A 103 29.55 2.16 -12.82
CA ILE A 103 28.41 3.06 -13.04
C ILE A 103 28.60 3.86 -14.33
N VAL A 104 29.81 4.37 -14.61
CA VAL A 104 30.10 5.23 -15.77
C VAL A 104 30.40 4.42 -17.03
N ARG A 105 31.15 3.31 -16.95
CA ARG A 105 31.55 2.52 -18.13
C ARG A 105 30.37 1.87 -18.84
N ARG A 106 29.28 1.52 -18.14
CA ARG A 106 28.10 0.88 -18.76
C ARG A 106 27.31 1.86 -19.66
N PRO A 107 26.84 3.02 -19.17
CA PRO A 107 26.23 4.05 -20.01
C PRO A 107 27.14 4.53 -21.14
N LEU A 108 28.44 4.75 -20.89
CA LEU A 108 29.37 5.15 -21.96
C LEU A 108 29.56 4.04 -23.02
N ALA A 109 29.75 2.79 -22.61
CA ALA A 109 29.88 1.68 -23.56
C ALA A 109 28.55 1.34 -24.27
N TRP A 110 27.41 1.77 -23.74
CA TRP A 110 26.13 1.73 -24.43
C TRP A 110 26.01 2.89 -25.42
N TRP A 111 26.27 4.13 -24.98
CA TRP A 111 26.21 5.33 -25.81
C TRP A 111 27.13 5.24 -27.03
N ASN A 112 28.35 4.71 -26.83
CA ASN A 112 29.38 4.54 -27.85
C ASN A 112 29.22 3.26 -28.71
N ARG A 113 28.22 2.40 -28.46
CA ARG A 113 27.82 1.40 -29.47
C ARG A 113 27.24 2.13 -30.68
N GLU A 114 27.31 1.50 -31.84
CA GLU A 114 26.72 2.02 -33.07
C GLU A 114 25.21 2.26 -32.94
N TRP A 115 24.74 3.35 -33.56
CA TRP A 115 23.33 3.76 -33.57
C TRP A 115 22.67 3.36 -34.88
N THR A 116 22.51 2.05 -35.07
CA THR A 116 21.78 1.50 -36.22
C THR A 116 20.32 1.98 -36.23
N ASN A 117 19.72 2.07 -37.42
CA ASN A 117 18.32 2.48 -37.58
C ASN A 117 17.35 1.65 -36.72
N GLU A 118 17.60 0.35 -36.59
CA GLU A 118 16.86 -0.53 -35.69
C GLU A 118 16.97 -0.09 -34.22
N ARG A 119 18.18 0.18 -33.74
CA ARG A 119 18.40 0.61 -32.37
C ARG A 119 17.72 1.95 -32.10
N VAL A 120 17.81 2.90 -33.03
CA VAL A 120 17.12 4.19 -32.95
C VAL A 120 15.60 3.98 -32.85
N ALA A 121 15.01 3.16 -33.73
CA ALA A 121 13.58 2.85 -33.68
C ALA A 121 13.15 2.21 -32.35
N ARG A 122 13.88 1.18 -31.86
CA ARG A 122 13.59 0.53 -30.58
C ARG A 122 13.69 1.50 -29.41
N VAL A 123 14.74 2.33 -29.34
CA VAL A 123 14.89 3.34 -28.28
C VAL A 123 13.77 4.38 -28.32
N LEU A 124 13.38 4.86 -29.51
CA LEU A 124 12.26 5.80 -29.65
C LEU A 124 10.93 5.18 -29.20
N VAL A 125 10.64 3.93 -29.56
CA VAL A 125 9.42 3.22 -29.11
C VAL A 125 9.43 3.02 -27.58
N THR A 126 10.55 2.56 -27.01
CA THR A 126 10.69 2.39 -25.55
C THR A 126 10.53 3.71 -24.81
N SER A 127 11.23 4.77 -25.23
CA SER A 127 11.16 6.09 -24.59
C SER A 127 9.79 6.74 -24.74
N ALA A 128 9.18 6.71 -25.93
CA ALA A 128 7.83 7.25 -26.13
C ALA A 128 6.82 6.50 -25.27
N THR A 129 6.87 5.16 -25.26
CA THR A 129 5.96 4.34 -24.45
C THR A 129 6.08 4.67 -22.96
N LEU A 130 7.30 4.58 -22.39
CA LEU A 130 7.52 4.82 -20.97
C LEU A 130 7.20 6.26 -20.56
N VAL A 131 7.55 7.26 -21.39
CA VAL A 131 7.18 8.67 -21.12
C VAL A 131 5.65 8.83 -21.16
N THR A 132 4.97 8.30 -22.18
CA THR A 132 3.50 8.42 -22.27
C THR A 132 2.79 7.72 -21.11
N THR A 133 3.15 6.48 -20.76
CA THR A 133 2.50 5.79 -19.63
C THR A 133 2.78 6.48 -18.29
N THR A 134 4.00 7.00 -18.10
CA THR A 134 4.34 7.74 -16.88
C THR A 134 3.62 9.08 -16.81
N VAL A 135 3.57 9.86 -17.90
CA VAL A 135 2.89 11.16 -17.95
C VAL A 135 1.38 11.02 -17.77
N VAL A 136 0.75 9.98 -18.34
CA VAL A 136 -0.67 9.70 -18.07
C VAL A 136 -0.89 9.42 -16.58
N MET A 137 -0.08 8.56 -15.96
CA MET A 137 -0.22 8.30 -14.51
C MET A 137 0.03 9.55 -13.67
N MET A 138 1.06 10.35 -13.98
CA MET A 138 1.35 11.62 -13.33
C MET A 138 0.16 12.60 -13.38
N LEU A 139 -0.51 12.69 -14.54
CA LEU A 139 -1.69 13.55 -14.69
C LEU A 139 -2.91 13.03 -13.90
N ILE A 140 -3.13 11.72 -13.84
CA ILE A 140 -4.23 11.12 -13.08
C ILE A 140 -4.01 11.27 -11.56
N VAL A 141 -2.77 11.14 -11.07
CA VAL A 141 -2.44 11.29 -9.65
C VAL A 141 -2.11 12.72 -9.20
N HIS A 142 -2.37 13.71 -10.06
CA HIS A 142 -2.08 15.15 -9.85
C HIS A 142 -0.64 15.41 -9.39
N PHE A 143 0.34 14.72 -9.99
CA PHE A 143 1.76 14.99 -9.84
C PHE A 143 2.27 15.72 -11.09
N ASN A 144 2.54 17.02 -10.96
CA ASN A 144 2.95 17.88 -12.05
C ASN A 144 4.01 18.92 -11.60
N PRO A 145 5.26 18.49 -11.37
CA PRO A 145 6.33 19.37 -10.90
C PRO A 145 6.75 20.46 -11.92
N LEU A 146 6.19 20.45 -13.13
CA LEU A 146 6.38 21.49 -14.15
C LEU A 146 5.25 22.53 -14.17
N SER A 147 4.18 22.33 -13.41
CA SER A 147 3.06 23.25 -13.26
C SER A 147 2.50 23.16 -11.84
N PRO A 148 3.19 23.72 -10.82
CA PRO A 148 2.84 23.53 -9.40
C PRO A 148 1.38 23.87 -9.04
N SER A 149 0.73 24.82 -9.70
CA SER A 149 -0.70 25.11 -9.54
C SER A 149 -1.66 24.03 -10.06
N ARG A 150 -1.14 22.86 -10.43
CA ARG A 150 -1.85 21.63 -10.81
C ARG A 150 -1.23 20.38 -10.18
N ASP A 151 -0.23 20.55 -9.31
CA ASP A 151 0.27 19.50 -8.45
C ASP A 151 -0.58 19.50 -7.17
N LEU A 152 -0.88 18.32 -6.63
CA LEU A 152 -1.48 18.15 -5.30
C LEU A 152 -0.67 17.14 -4.45
N LEU A 153 0.29 16.45 -5.06
CA LEU A 153 1.14 15.46 -4.40
C LEU A 153 2.16 16.15 -3.48
N LEU A 154 2.66 17.31 -3.90
CA LEU A 154 3.66 18.12 -3.21
C LEU A 154 3.08 19.21 -2.28
N ASP A 155 1.76 19.41 -2.27
CA ASP A 155 1.10 20.30 -1.32
C ASP A 155 1.24 19.77 0.11
N ASN A 156 1.47 20.65 1.09
CA ASN A 156 1.51 20.27 2.50
C ASN A 156 0.10 20.15 3.09
N THR A 157 -0.58 19.06 2.75
CA THR A 157 -1.91 18.68 3.22
C THR A 157 -1.90 17.23 3.72
N THR A 158 -2.72 16.96 4.72
CA THR A 158 -2.91 15.64 5.34
C THR A 158 -3.87 14.84 4.47
N PRO A 159 -3.43 13.76 3.80
CA PRO A 159 -4.29 13.04 2.86
C PRO A 159 -5.53 12.45 3.55
N THR A 160 -6.66 12.48 2.84
CA THR A 160 -7.97 12.02 3.32
C THR A 160 -8.61 11.05 2.32
N GLY A 161 -9.88 10.68 2.50
CA GLY A 161 -10.64 9.81 1.58
C GLY A 161 -10.50 8.32 1.92
N GLY A 162 -11.62 7.65 2.23
CA GLY A 162 -11.62 6.24 2.64
C GLY A 162 -10.66 5.96 3.81
N ASP A 163 -10.05 4.79 3.81
CA ASP A 163 -9.05 4.31 4.78
C ASP A 163 -7.77 5.17 4.74
N MET A 164 -7.47 5.79 3.58
CA MET A 164 -6.29 6.66 3.41
C MET A 164 -6.23 7.77 4.48
N GLY A 165 -7.39 8.32 4.86
CA GLY A 165 -7.49 9.34 5.88
C GLY A 165 -7.05 8.88 7.27
N ALA A 166 -7.31 7.63 7.65
CA ALA A 166 -6.87 7.10 8.94
C ALA A 166 -5.45 6.52 8.91
N HIS A 167 -4.94 6.14 7.72
CA HIS A 167 -3.58 5.60 7.57
C HIS A 167 -2.46 6.55 7.99
N VAL A 168 -2.69 7.88 8.06
CA VAL A 168 -1.66 8.86 8.42
C VAL A 168 -1.15 8.74 9.86
N TRP A 169 -1.92 8.14 10.78
CA TRP A 169 -1.50 7.92 12.16
C TRP A 169 -0.34 6.91 12.28
N ALA A 170 -0.44 5.76 11.58
CA ALA A 170 0.45 4.63 11.85
C ALA A 170 1.95 4.86 11.53
N PRO A 171 2.34 5.59 10.46
CA PRO A 171 3.75 5.91 10.22
C PRO A 171 4.28 7.01 11.16
N ALA A 172 3.43 7.92 11.64
CA ALA A 172 3.81 8.87 12.68
C ALA A 172 4.10 8.13 14.00
N PHE A 173 3.20 7.24 14.43
CA PHE A 173 3.42 6.39 15.61
C PHE A 173 4.70 5.54 15.50
N LEU A 174 5.01 5.03 14.31
CA LEU A 174 6.27 4.32 14.01
C LEU A 174 7.51 5.23 14.21
N ARG A 175 7.45 6.46 13.70
CA ARG A 175 8.51 7.48 13.83
C ARG A 175 8.76 7.86 15.29
N ASP A 176 7.69 8.07 16.06
CA ASP A 176 7.75 8.76 17.35
C ASP A 176 7.89 7.81 18.54
N HIS A 177 7.31 6.60 18.48
CA HIS A 177 7.34 5.64 19.59
C HIS A 177 8.22 4.39 19.34
N PHE A 178 8.28 3.87 18.10
CA PHE A 178 8.95 2.59 17.82
C PHE A 178 10.40 2.72 17.34
N LEU A 179 10.67 3.57 16.33
CA LEU A 179 12.03 3.70 15.78
C LEU A 179 13.07 4.22 16.80
N PRO A 180 12.77 5.17 17.71
CA PRO A 180 13.70 5.59 18.77
C PRO A 180 14.08 4.45 19.72
N ASN A 181 13.19 3.46 19.86
CA ASN A 181 13.36 2.26 20.68
C ASN A 181 13.86 1.04 19.90
N PHE A 182 14.32 1.22 18.64
CA PHE A 182 14.76 0.15 17.73
C PHE A 182 13.70 -0.95 17.50
N GLN A 183 12.42 -0.56 17.47
CA GLN A 183 11.29 -1.43 17.18
C GLN A 183 10.75 -1.18 15.76
N LEU A 184 10.17 -2.24 15.17
CA LEU A 184 9.42 -2.20 13.90
C LEU A 184 7.95 -2.65 14.08
N SER A 185 7.59 -2.97 15.32
CA SER A 185 6.32 -3.52 15.77
C SER A 185 6.32 -3.52 17.30
N GLY A 186 5.18 -3.26 17.92
CA GLY A 186 5.03 -3.10 19.37
C GLY A 186 3.56 -3.01 19.74
N TRP A 187 3.25 -2.40 20.89
CA TRP A 187 1.88 -2.04 21.26
C TRP A 187 1.58 -0.56 21.03
N SER A 188 0.30 -0.24 20.89
CA SER A 188 -0.25 1.11 21.02
C SER A 188 -1.56 1.03 21.78
N MET A 189 -1.84 2.03 22.62
CA MET A 189 -3.10 2.18 23.37
C MET A 189 -4.19 2.94 22.59
N ASP A 190 -3.83 3.52 21.43
CA ASP A 190 -4.57 4.60 20.76
C ASP A 190 -5.92 4.17 20.17
N TRP A 191 -6.04 2.92 19.73
CA TRP A 191 -7.25 2.35 19.11
C TRP A 191 -7.70 1.05 19.81
N TYR A 192 -9.01 0.78 19.83
CA TYR A 192 -9.63 -0.45 20.37
C TYR A 192 -9.26 -0.81 21.82
N GLY A 193 -8.82 0.17 22.61
CA GLY A 193 -8.27 -0.09 23.95
C GLY A 193 -6.98 -0.91 23.94
N GLY A 194 -6.26 -0.94 22.82
CA GLY A 194 -4.96 -1.56 22.65
C GLY A 194 -4.86 -2.42 21.39
N LEU A 195 -3.75 -2.32 20.65
CA LEU A 195 -3.45 -3.22 19.53
C LEU A 195 -1.93 -3.48 19.32
N PRO A 196 -1.55 -4.65 18.77
CA PRO A 196 -0.16 -4.99 18.42
C PRO A 196 0.21 -4.39 17.05
N LEU A 197 0.52 -3.10 17.03
CA LEU A 197 0.82 -2.34 15.81
C LEU A 197 1.99 -2.95 15.00
N TYR A 198 1.77 -3.07 13.69
CA TYR A 198 2.62 -3.78 12.70
C TYR A 198 2.84 -5.29 12.94
N ARG A 199 2.12 -5.94 13.88
CA ARG A 199 2.09 -7.41 13.98
C ARG A 199 1.36 -8.05 12.80
N PHE A 200 0.23 -7.45 12.42
CA PHE A 200 -0.67 -7.98 11.38
C PHE A 200 -0.72 -7.12 10.10
N TYR A 201 -0.27 -5.86 10.18
CA TYR A 201 -0.22 -4.92 9.07
C TYR A 201 1.24 -4.63 8.62
N MET A 202 1.36 -4.03 7.44
CA MET A 202 2.60 -3.98 6.66
C MET A 202 3.45 -2.75 7.02
N VAL A 203 4.70 -2.96 7.43
CA VAL A 203 5.56 -1.88 7.93
C VAL A 203 6.53 -1.30 6.89
N ILE A 204 6.83 -2.00 5.79
CA ILE A 204 7.76 -1.49 4.76
C ILE A 204 7.28 -0.17 4.11
N PRO A 205 6.00 0.01 3.73
CA PRO A 205 5.51 1.29 3.23
C PRO A 205 5.65 2.42 4.28
N ALA A 206 5.32 2.14 5.55
CA ALA A 206 5.45 3.10 6.64
C ALA A 206 6.91 3.52 6.88
N LEU A 207 7.86 2.57 6.83
CA LEU A 207 9.30 2.88 6.91
C LEU A 207 9.77 3.74 5.73
N ALA A 208 9.22 3.56 4.53
CA ALA A 208 9.53 4.41 3.39
C ALA A 208 8.96 5.83 3.56
N ILE A 209 7.78 5.98 4.17
CA ILE A 209 7.19 7.29 4.52
C ILE A 209 8.10 8.00 5.53
N VAL A 210 8.44 7.36 6.65
CA VAL A 210 9.27 7.96 7.70
C VAL A 210 10.69 8.26 7.22
N ALA A 211 11.27 7.40 6.36
CA ALA A 211 12.58 7.67 5.77
C ALA A 211 12.58 8.85 4.78
N LEU A 212 11.42 9.24 4.25
CA LEU A 212 11.25 10.41 3.39
C LEU A 212 10.87 11.67 4.19
N ASP A 213 10.07 11.54 5.25
CA ASP A 213 9.80 12.59 6.26
C ASP A 213 11.08 13.04 6.99
N ALA A 214 12.01 12.13 7.23
CA ALA A 214 13.33 12.42 7.78
C ALA A 214 14.28 13.22 6.84
N VAL A 215 13.85 13.53 5.61
CA VAL A 215 14.61 14.39 4.68
C VAL A 215 14.29 15.86 4.98
N PRO A 216 15.27 16.71 5.34
CA PRO A 216 15.04 18.13 5.53
C PRO A 216 14.32 18.75 4.32
N PHE A 217 13.31 19.57 4.61
CA PHE A 217 12.41 20.22 3.64
C PHE A 217 11.35 19.32 2.96
N VAL A 218 11.22 18.05 3.33
CA VAL A 218 10.00 17.27 3.04
C VAL A 218 9.11 17.26 4.28
N ALA A 219 7.82 17.54 4.11
CA ALA A 219 6.84 17.51 5.20
C ALA A 219 6.06 16.19 5.21
N TYR A 220 5.58 15.78 6.38
CA TYR A 220 4.96 14.45 6.58
C TYR A 220 3.85 14.11 5.58
N GLY A 221 2.90 15.02 5.33
CA GLY A 221 1.83 14.80 4.35
C GLY A 221 2.36 14.63 2.92
N VAL A 222 3.43 15.33 2.55
CA VAL A 222 4.11 15.19 1.25
C VAL A 222 4.86 13.85 1.17
N ALA A 223 5.60 13.48 2.22
CA ALA A 223 6.29 12.20 2.30
C ALA A 223 5.31 11.02 2.18
N PHE A 224 4.19 11.10 2.89
CA PHE A 224 3.10 10.14 2.82
C PHE A 224 2.55 10.02 1.39
N LYS A 225 2.11 11.13 0.79
CA LYS A 225 1.51 11.16 -0.56
C LYS A 225 2.46 10.65 -1.63
N ILE A 226 3.74 11.04 -1.59
CA ILE A 226 4.76 10.56 -2.55
C ILE A 226 4.92 9.04 -2.46
N VAL A 227 5.02 8.46 -1.26
CA VAL A 227 5.17 7.01 -1.11
C VAL A 227 3.89 6.29 -1.52
N ALA A 228 2.71 6.78 -1.11
CA ALA A 228 1.43 6.19 -1.48
C ALA A 228 1.21 6.17 -3.02
N ALA A 229 1.59 7.23 -3.73
CA ALA A 229 1.56 7.29 -5.19
C ALA A 229 2.68 6.48 -5.88
N SER A 230 3.77 6.14 -5.17
CA SER A 230 4.97 5.55 -5.77
C SER A 230 4.71 4.21 -6.47
N GLY A 231 3.79 3.40 -5.93
CA GLY A 231 3.34 2.14 -6.54
C GLY A 231 2.77 2.40 -7.94
N LEU A 232 1.73 3.24 -8.02
CA LEU A 232 1.07 3.66 -9.26
C LEU A 232 2.05 4.26 -10.29
N LEU A 233 2.88 5.21 -9.85
CA LEU A 233 3.80 5.95 -10.72
C LEU A 233 4.90 5.06 -11.34
N THR A 234 5.34 4.02 -10.63
CA THR A 234 6.44 3.14 -11.08
C THR A 234 5.98 1.82 -11.68
N PHE A 235 4.70 1.46 -11.54
CA PHE A 235 4.16 0.18 -12.04
C PHE A 235 4.32 -0.04 -13.56
N PRO A 236 4.07 0.94 -14.46
CA PRO A 236 4.28 0.74 -15.90
C PRO A 236 5.74 0.42 -16.25
N LEU A 237 6.69 1.05 -15.54
CA LEU A 237 8.13 0.77 -15.67
C LEU A 237 8.47 -0.63 -15.14
N ALA A 238 7.86 -1.09 -14.05
CA ALA A 238 8.01 -2.45 -13.55
C ALA A 238 7.47 -3.50 -14.53
N CYS A 239 6.34 -3.23 -15.19
CA CYS A 239 5.76 -4.10 -16.22
C CYS A 239 6.69 -4.22 -17.46
N TRP A 240 7.25 -3.10 -17.92
CA TRP A 240 8.29 -3.11 -18.96
C TRP A 240 9.55 -3.85 -18.53
N ALA A 241 10.02 -3.62 -17.30
CA ALA A 241 11.19 -4.28 -16.75
C ALA A 241 10.97 -5.80 -16.65
N PHE A 242 9.78 -6.26 -16.23
CA PHE A 242 9.39 -7.67 -16.26
C PHE A 242 9.54 -8.24 -17.68
N GLY A 243 8.90 -7.61 -18.68
CA GLY A 243 8.95 -8.06 -20.07
C GLY A 243 10.38 -8.14 -20.62
N ARG A 244 11.21 -7.12 -20.34
CA ARG A 244 12.60 -7.08 -20.82
C ARG A 244 13.49 -8.08 -20.09
N LEU A 245 13.35 -8.25 -18.77
CA LEU A 245 14.14 -9.19 -17.97
C LEU A 245 13.82 -10.65 -18.32
N ALA A 246 12.53 -10.97 -18.48
CA ALA A 246 12.02 -12.24 -18.98
C ALA A 246 12.36 -12.53 -20.45
N ASN A 247 12.89 -11.53 -21.17
CA ASN A 247 13.37 -11.62 -22.54
C ASN A 247 12.26 -11.93 -23.58
N PHE A 248 11.09 -11.31 -23.41
CA PHE A 248 10.08 -11.28 -24.47
C PHE A 248 10.58 -10.49 -25.69
N ARG A 249 10.13 -10.88 -26.90
CA ARG A 249 10.48 -10.20 -28.16
C ARG A 249 9.92 -8.77 -28.20
N HIS A 250 10.69 -7.82 -28.74
CA HIS A 250 10.21 -6.45 -28.97
C HIS A 250 9.01 -6.47 -29.94
N PRO A 251 7.95 -5.67 -29.72
CA PRO A 251 7.76 -4.66 -28.68
C PRO A 251 6.96 -5.13 -27.44
N ILE A 252 6.92 -6.44 -27.12
CA ILE A 252 6.13 -6.94 -25.97
C ILE A 252 6.49 -6.25 -24.63
N PRO A 253 7.78 -6.00 -24.28
CA PRO A 253 8.11 -5.27 -23.05
C PRO A 253 7.47 -3.88 -23.02
N GLU A 254 7.49 -3.15 -24.14
CA GLU A 254 6.88 -1.84 -24.27
C GLU A 254 5.35 -1.94 -24.15
N LEU A 255 4.72 -2.93 -24.80
CA LEU A 255 3.30 -3.19 -24.67
C LEU A 255 2.89 -3.59 -23.23
N PHE A 256 3.75 -4.23 -22.45
CA PHE A 256 3.48 -4.49 -21.03
C PHE A 256 3.38 -3.21 -20.18
N ALA A 257 4.05 -2.10 -20.54
CA ALA A 257 3.80 -0.82 -19.86
C ALA A 257 2.38 -0.30 -20.14
N PHE A 258 1.87 -0.45 -21.37
CA PHE A 258 0.47 -0.16 -21.68
C PHE A 258 -0.49 -1.15 -21.01
N GLY A 259 -0.14 -2.45 -20.91
CA GLY A 259 -0.94 -3.44 -20.17
C GLY A 259 -1.02 -3.14 -18.67
N GLY A 260 0.09 -2.64 -18.09
CA GLY A 260 0.10 -2.09 -16.74
C GLY A 260 -0.79 -0.84 -16.62
N LEU A 261 -0.75 0.08 -17.59
CA LEU A 261 -1.63 1.25 -17.63
C LEU A 261 -3.12 0.87 -17.71
N CYS A 262 -3.48 -0.15 -18.51
CA CYS A 262 -4.83 -0.72 -18.54
C CYS A 262 -5.29 -1.22 -17.17
N PHE A 263 -4.42 -1.91 -16.43
CA PHE A 263 -4.72 -2.38 -15.09
C PHE A 263 -4.87 -1.23 -14.06
N LEU A 264 -4.03 -0.19 -14.14
CA LEU A 264 -4.09 0.94 -13.21
C LEU A 264 -5.35 1.81 -13.39
N LEU A 265 -5.78 2.00 -14.63
CA LEU A 265 -6.93 2.81 -15.02
C LEU A 265 -8.21 1.97 -15.24
N ASP A 266 -8.23 0.74 -14.72
CA ASP A 266 -9.40 -0.11 -14.77
C ASP A 266 -10.44 0.39 -13.73
N GLU A 267 -11.53 0.97 -14.23
CA GLU A 267 -12.61 1.53 -13.40
C GLU A 267 -13.61 0.46 -12.92
N SER A 268 -13.50 -0.80 -13.40
CA SER A 268 -14.47 -1.87 -13.08
C SER A 268 -14.38 -2.42 -11.65
N PHE A 269 -13.36 -2.02 -10.89
CA PHE A 269 -13.21 -2.41 -9.50
C PHE A 269 -12.54 -1.33 -8.63
N GLU A 270 -12.76 -1.46 -7.33
CA GLU A 270 -12.16 -0.69 -6.25
C GLU A 270 -12.03 -1.62 -5.04
N ILE A 271 -11.36 -1.18 -3.97
CA ILE A 271 -11.08 -1.95 -2.73
C ILE A 271 -10.49 -3.37 -2.89
N TYR A 272 -10.10 -3.81 -4.09
CA TYR A 272 -9.48 -5.13 -4.30
C TYR A 272 -7.95 -5.06 -4.32
N GLY A 273 -7.38 -3.91 -4.71
CA GLY A 273 -5.94 -3.63 -4.69
C GLY A 273 -5.32 -3.28 -6.04
N GLY A 274 -4.29 -2.43 -6.02
CA GLY A 274 -3.37 -2.22 -7.14
C GLY A 274 -3.75 -1.17 -8.20
N ASN A 275 -5.04 -1.00 -8.54
CA ASN A 275 -5.50 0.09 -9.43
C ASN A 275 -5.58 1.44 -8.68
N VAL A 276 -5.83 2.54 -9.40
CA VAL A 276 -5.89 3.88 -8.77
C VAL A 276 -7.02 3.97 -7.74
N LYS A 277 -8.24 3.51 -8.05
CA LYS A 277 -9.36 3.55 -7.09
C LYS A 277 -9.07 2.79 -5.81
N SER A 278 -8.60 1.54 -5.90
CA SER A 278 -8.21 0.78 -4.70
C SER A 278 -7.08 1.47 -3.94
N THR A 279 -6.07 2.01 -4.65
CA THR A 279 -4.97 2.73 -4.01
C THR A 279 -5.48 3.94 -3.24
N MET A 280 -6.42 4.72 -3.80
CA MET A 280 -7.03 5.87 -3.13
C MET A 280 -8.01 5.47 -2.02
N ALA A 281 -8.64 4.29 -2.09
CA ALA A 281 -9.40 3.77 -0.96
C ALA A 281 -8.51 3.50 0.26
N GLY A 282 -7.24 3.12 0.06
CA GLY A 282 -6.28 2.78 1.11
C GLY A 282 -5.17 1.81 0.67
N GLU A 283 -5.34 1.11 -0.46
CA GLU A 283 -4.48 0.01 -0.91
C GLU A 283 -3.13 0.43 -1.53
N TYR A 284 -2.52 1.48 -1.01
CA TYR A 284 -1.18 1.91 -1.45
C TYR A 284 -0.08 0.92 -1.08
N SER A 285 -0.22 0.22 0.05
CA SER A 285 0.65 -0.90 0.43
C SER A 285 0.59 -2.03 -0.62
N PHE A 286 -0.61 -2.38 -1.10
CA PHE A 286 -0.82 -3.33 -2.19
C PHE A 286 -0.16 -2.87 -3.49
N SER A 287 -0.36 -1.61 -3.93
CA SER A 287 0.18 -1.15 -5.22
C SER A 287 1.71 -1.07 -5.22
N ILE A 288 2.33 -0.65 -4.11
CA ILE A 288 3.79 -0.73 -3.89
C ILE A 288 4.27 -2.18 -3.94
N ALA A 289 3.61 -3.09 -3.22
CA ALA A 289 3.96 -4.51 -3.19
C ALA A 289 3.82 -5.17 -4.57
N LEU A 290 2.79 -4.81 -5.35
CA LEU A 290 2.54 -5.34 -6.69
C LEU A 290 3.63 -4.90 -7.69
N THR A 291 4.06 -3.63 -7.64
CA THR A 291 5.22 -3.13 -8.40
C THR A 291 6.49 -3.92 -8.07
N LEU A 292 6.77 -4.13 -6.79
CA LEU A 292 7.92 -4.93 -6.34
C LEU A 292 7.79 -6.40 -6.79
N ALA A 293 6.59 -6.98 -6.73
CA ALA A 293 6.33 -8.35 -7.18
C ALA A 293 6.60 -8.52 -8.67
N VAL A 294 6.05 -7.66 -9.53
CA VAL A 294 6.24 -7.73 -10.99
C VAL A 294 7.73 -7.57 -11.35
N LEU A 295 8.45 -6.62 -10.72
CA LEU A 295 9.88 -6.45 -10.90
C LEU A 295 10.68 -7.70 -10.43
N GLY A 296 10.34 -8.24 -9.26
CA GLY A 296 10.99 -9.42 -8.67
C GLY A 296 10.76 -10.70 -9.48
N LEU A 297 9.55 -10.89 -10.03
CA LEU A 297 9.25 -11.98 -10.97
C LEU A 297 10.00 -11.82 -12.29
N GLY A 298 10.27 -10.57 -12.73
CA GLY A 298 11.14 -10.28 -13.86
C GLY A 298 12.59 -10.72 -13.60
N LEU A 299 13.12 -10.38 -12.42
CA LEU A 299 14.43 -10.84 -11.95
C LEU A 299 14.49 -12.38 -11.83
N LEU A 300 13.42 -13.02 -11.38
CA LEU A 300 13.29 -14.48 -11.35
C LEU A 300 13.31 -15.11 -12.74
N ALA A 301 12.56 -14.57 -13.71
CA ALA A 301 12.58 -15.05 -15.10
C ALA A 301 13.99 -14.94 -15.72
N HIS A 302 14.66 -13.81 -15.52
CA HIS A 302 16.05 -13.64 -15.96
C HIS A 302 16.99 -14.61 -15.25
N GLY A 303 16.75 -14.87 -13.97
CA GLY A 303 17.47 -15.82 -13.12
C GLY A 303 17.35 -17.27 -13.59
N LEU A 304 16.14 -17.74 -13.85
CA LEU A 304 15.83 -19.07 -14.37
C LEU A 304 16.40 -19.28 -15.79
N ARG A 305 16.51 -18.22 -16.60
CA ARG A 305 17.14 -18.28 -17.93
C ARG A 305 18.67 -18.27 -17.88
N THR A 306 19.29 -17.46 -17.02
CA THR A 306 20.73 -17.11 -17.09
C THR A 306 21.58 -17.49 -15.88
N GLY A 307 20.97 -17.90 -14.77
CA GLY A 307 21.64 -18.20 -13.49
C GLY A 307 22.07 -16.98 -12.66
N ARG A 308 21.76 -15.77 -13.14
CA ARG A 308 22.15 -14.48 -12.53
C ARG A 308 21.11 -13.94 -11.52
N PHE A 309 21.43 -12.81 -10.89
CA PHE A 309 20.52 -11.99 -10.06
C PHE A 309 19.89 -12.65 -8.82
N ARG A 310 20.21 -13.90 -8.46
CA ARG A 310 19.63 -14.63 -7.31
C ARG A 310 19.41 -13.79 -6.04
N VAL A 311 20.41 -13.02 -5.63
CA VAL A 311 20.33 -12.17 -4.42
C VAL A 311 19.31 -11.03 -4.61
N TRP A 312 19.29 -10.38 -5.77
CA TRP A 312 18.33 -9.32 -6.07
C TRP A 312 16.91 -9.85 -6.23
N THR A 313 16.74 -11.00 -6.89
CA THR A 313 15.47 -11.73 -6.93
C THR A 313 14.96 -12.02 -5.51
N ALA A 314 15.83 -12.56 -4.64
CA ALA A 314 15.44 -12.90 -3.28
C ALA A 314 15.02 -11.68 -2.44
N VAL A 315 15.79 -10.58 -2.53
CA VAL A 315 15.51 -9.32 -1.82
C VAL A 315 14.25 -8.65 -2.34
N VAL A 316 14.07 -8.49 -3.66
CA VAL A 316 12.90 -7.77 -4.21
C VAL A 316 11.61 -8.55 -3.99
N LEU A 317 11.61 -9.88 -4.13
CA LEU A 317 10.45 -10.70 -3.79
C LEU A 317 10.17 -10.72 -2.28
N SER A 318 11.21 -10.64 -1.43
CA SER A 318 11.03 -10.50 0.02
C SER A 318 10.41 -9.15 0.39
N LEU A 319 10.84 -8.05 -0.24
CA LEU A 319 10.28 -6.72 -0.03
C LEU A 319 8.81 -6.66 -0.49
N ALA A 320 8.47 -7.25 -1.63
CA ALA A 320 7.07 -7.40 -2.03
C ALA A 320 6.25 -8.17 -0.98
N ALA A 321 6.78 -9.29 -0.49
CA ALA A 321 6.11 -10.15 0.47
C ALA A 321 5.83 -9.49 1.84
N VAL A 322 6.74 -8.65 2.36
CA VAL A 322 6.54 -7.89 3.61
C VAL A 322 5.96 -6.48 3.40
N SER A 323 5.60 -6.11 2.16
CA SER A 323 4.85 -4.89 1.84
C SER A 323 3.35 -5.11 1.69
N HIS A 324 2.89 -6.30 1.28
CA HIS A 324 1.47 -6.67 1.35
C HIS A 324 1.21 -8.18 1.38
N GLY A 325 0.53 -8.67 2.43
CA GLY A 325 0.27 -10.09 2.66
C GLY A 325 -0.58 -10.79 1.58
N ILE A 326 -1.45 -10.07 0.87
CA ILE A 326 -2.21 -10.65 -0.26
C ILE A 326 -1.33 -10.73 -1.51
N VAL A 327 -0.39 -9.79 -1.68
CA VAL A 327 0.59 -9.85 -2.78
C VAL A 327 1.67 -10.91 -2.51
N LEU A 328 1.93 -11.26 -1.25
CA LEU A 328 2.72 -12.45 -0.89
C LEU A 328 2.13 -13.74 -1.50
N ILE A 329 0.80 -13.88 -1.55
CA ILE A 329 0.12 -15.02 -2.20
C ILE A 329 0.45 -15.03 -3.70
N PHE A 330 0.33 -13.88 -4.38
CA PHE A 330 0.69 -13.74 -5.79
C PHE A 330 2.17 -14.05 -6.05
N VAL A 331 3.08 -13.50 -5.24
CA VAL A 331 4.52 -13.78 -5.29
C VAL A 331 4.81 -15.26 -5.13
N ALA A 332 4.20 -15.93 -4.15
CA ALA A 332 4.41 -17.35 -3.90
C ALA A 332 3.93 -18.22 -5.07
N VAL A 333 2.69 -18.06 -5.51
CA VAL A 333 2.11 -18.84 -6.62
C VAL A 333 2.89 -18.59 -7.92
N ALA A 334 3.13 -17.32 -8.27
CA ALA A 334 3.82 -16.97 -9.50
C ALA A 334 5.27 -17.48 -9.51
N ALA A 335 6.02 -17.31 -8.41
CA ALA A 335 7.40 -17.77 -8.33
C ALA A 335 7.52 -19.30 -8.38
N ILE A 336 6.58 -20.03 -7.76
CA ILE A 336 6.50 -21.49 -7.83
C ILE A 336 6.21 -21.94 -9.27
N VAL A 337 5.15 -21.42 -9.91
CA VAL A 337 4.77 -21.81 -11.28
C VAL A 337 5.88 -21.51 -12.28
N MET A 338 6.48 -20.31 -12.22
CA MET A 338 7.60 -19.96 -13.09
C MET A 338 8.81 -20.89 -12.88
N SER A 339 9.11 -21.26 -11.63
CA SER A 339 10.21 -22.19 -11.33
C SER A 339 9.94 -23.61 -11.81
N LEU A 340 8.68 -24.08 -11.75
CA LEU A 340 8.26 -25.40 -12.24
C LEU A 340 8.28 -25.47 -13.77
N VAL A 341 7.77 -24.44 -14.47
CA VAL A 341 7.76 -24.39 -15.95
C VAL A 341 9.18 -24.27 -16.52
N TRP A 342 10.14 -23.74 -15.75
CA TRP A 342 11.57 -23.69 -16.08
C TRP A 342 12.41 -24.84 -15.46
N MET A 343 11.80 -25.91 -14.95
CA MET A 343 12.50 -26.88 -14.11
C MET A 343 13.53 -27.77 -14.86
N ASP A 344 14.77 -27.75 -14.36
CA ASP A 344 15.78 -28.82 -14.48
C ASP A 344 16.59 -28.89 -13.16
N SER A 345 17.52 -29.85 -13.00
CA SER A 345 18.27 -30.04 -11.75
C SER A 345 19.10 -28.83 -11.29
N LYS A 346 19.62 -28.00 -12.21
CA LYS A 346 20.37 -26.77 -11.87
C LYS A 346 19.44 -25.58 -11.63
N ARG A 347 18.36 -25.48 -12.42
CA ARG A 347 17.33 -24.44 -12.29
C ARG A 347 16.49 -24.62 -11.02
N ALA A 348 16.21 -25.85 -10.62
CA ALA A 348 15.62 -26.19 -9.32
C ALA A 348 16.51 -25.74 -8.16
N TRP A 349 17.84 -25.94 -8.24
CA TRP A 349 18.75 -25.41 -7.23
C TRP A 349 18.81 -23.87 -7.22
N TYR A 350 18.72 -23.21 -8.38
CA TYR A 350 18.54 -21.75 -8.43
C TYR A 350 17.26 -21.34 -7.70
N ALA A 351 16.12 -21.95 -8.05
CA ALA A 351 14.80 -21.64 -7.48
C ALA A 351 14.78 -21.87 -5.96
N VAL A 352 15.19 -23.06 -5.50
CA VAL A 352 15.23 -23.40 -4.06
C VAL A 352 16.18 -22.49 -3.29
N SER A 353 17.41 -22.25 -3.78
CA SER A 353 18.35 -21.37 -3.08
C SER A 353 17.96 -19.88 -3.14
N THR A 354 17.09 -19.48 -4.07
CA THR A 354 16.48 -18.14 -4.11
C THR A 354 15.31 -18.07 -3.13
N GLY A 355 14.35 -18.99 -3.23
CA GLY A 355 13.14 -19.04 -2.40
C GLY A 355 13.42 -19.22 -0.91
N VAL A 356 14.37 -20.08 -0.54
CA VAL A 356 14.83 -20.19 0.86
C VAL A 356 15.42 -18.87 1.36
N THR A 357 16.15 -18.14 0.52
CA THR A 357 16.65 -16.80 0.89
C THR A 357 15.52 -15.77 0.99
N THR A 358 14.51 -15.80 0.11
CA THR A 358 13.30 -14.95 0.23
C THR A 358 12.55 -15.22 1.53
N LEU A 359 12.25 -16.48 1.84
CA LEU A 359 11.52 -16.89 3.04
C LEU A 359 12.28 -16.50 4.33
N LEU A 360 13.60 -16.64 4.33
CA LEU A 360 14.42 -16.20 5.47
C LEU A 360 14.44 -14.67 5.59
N LEU A 361 14.57 -13.92 4.49
CA LEU A 361 14.54 -12.44 4.53
C LEU A 361 13.19 -11.83 4.95
N SER A 362 12.08 -12.54 4.74
CA SER A 362 10.73 -12.12 5.18
C SER A 362 10.32 -12.70 6.55
N ALA A 363 11.13 -13.59 7.13
CA ALA A 363 10.78 -14.37 8.31
C ALA A 363 10.41 -13.53 9.54
N TRP A 364 11.10 -12.41 9.77
CA TRP A 364 10.88 -11.48 10.89
C TRP A 364 9.48 -10.86 10.97
N TRP A 365 8.71 -10.86 9.87
CA TRP A 365 7.33 -10.40 9.83
C TRP A 365 6.38 -11.57 9.53
N VAL A 366 6.67 -12.38 8.51
CA VAL A 366 5.81 -13.51 8.09
C VAL A 366 5.68 -14.57 9.18
N GLY A 367 6.73 -14.83 9.96
CA GLY A 367 6.68 -15.76 11.09
C GLY A 367 5.76 -15.25 12.21
N PRO A 368 6.06 -14.07 12.82
CA PRO A 368 5.21 -13.44 13.83
C PRO A 368 3.74 -13.25 13.40
N PHE A 369 3.49 -12.98 12.12
CA PHE A 369 2.15 -12.96 11.53
C PHE A 369 1.47 -14.35 11.60
N LEU A 370 2.06 -15.36 10.95
CA LEU A 370 1.46 -16.70 10.83
C LEU A 370 1.27 -17.40 12.19
N PHE A 371 2.17 -17.18 13.13
CA PHE A 371 2.10 -17.72 14.49
C PHE A 371 1.36 -16.79 15.48
N GLY A 372 0.71 -15.72 15.01
CA GLY A 372 -0.15 -14.86 15.83
C GLY A 372 -1.59 -14.72 15.31
N HIS A 373 -1.93 -15.29 14.16
CA HIS A 373 -3.21 -15.05 13.47
C HIS A 373 -4.46 -15.55 14.22
N GLU A 374 -4.29 -16.38 15.24
CA GLU A 374 -5.36 -16.82 16.15
C GLU A 374 -5.81 -15.73 17.15
N PHE A 375 -5.02 -14.66 17.29
CA PHE A 375 -5.34 -13.47 18.09
C PHE A 375 -5.88 -12.30 17.24
N MET A 376 -6.08 -12.50 15.93
CA MET A 376 -6.72 -11.53 15.06
C MET A 376 -8.25 -11.63 15.19
N THR A 377 -8.93 -10.48 15.13
CA THR A 377 -10.40 -10.45 14.99
C THR A 377 -10.80 -10.95 13.61
N ASP A 378 -11.73 -11.90 13.55
CA ASP A 378 -12.41 -12.27 12.32
C ASP A 378 -13.60 -11.32 12.08
N MET A 379 -13.51 -10.50 11.02
CA MET A 379 -14.57 -9.61 10.58
C MET A 379 -15.77 -10.36 9.98
N LYS A 380 -15.64 -11.68 9.78
CA LYS A 380 -16.64 -12.58 9.17
C LYS A 380 -17.04 -12.09 7.77
N TYR A 381 -16.03 -11.71 6.98
CA TYR A 381 -16.21 -11.16 5.63
C TYR A 381 -16.97 -12.12 4.71
N GLY A 382 -18.16 -11.72 4.27
CA GLY A 382 -18.98 -12.51 3.36
C GLY A 382 -18.31 -12.72 1.99
N PHE A 383 -18.20 -13.98 1.59
CA PHE A 383 -17.66 -14.40 0.29
C PHE A 383 -18.46 -13.83 -0.89
N ARG A 384 -17.79 -13.63 -2.03
CA ARG A 384 -18.46 -13.43 -3.32
C ARG A 384 -18.36 -14.70 -4.20
N PRO A 385 -19.37 -15.02 -5.04
CA PRO A 385 -20.57 -14.24 -5.28
C PRO A 385 -21.61 -14.27 -4.14
N SER A 386 -22.18 -13.11 -3.83
CA SER A 386 -23.07 -12.86 -2.68
C SER A 386 -24.51 -12.50 -3.07
N GLY A 387 -25.23 -13.39 -3.74
CA GLY A 387 -26.67 -13.18 -4.01
C GLY A 387 -27.17 -13.97 -5.21
N SER A 388 -28.28 -13.50 -5.80
CA SER A 388 -28.76 -13.88 -7.13
C SER A 388 -28.35 -12.87 -8.21
N SER A 389 -28.00 -11.64 -7.82
CA SER A 389 -27.52 -10.53 -8.66
C SER A 389 -25.99 -10.44 -8.76
N ASP A 390 -25.26 -11.38 -8.14
CA ASP A 390 -23.80 -11.46 -8.15
C ASP A 390 -23.39 -12.88 -8.58
N SER A 391 -22.42 -12.99 -9.49
CA SER A 391 -21.94 -14.28 -9.99
C SER A 391 -20.43 -14.29 -10.26
N PHE A 392 -19.85 -15.50 -10.36
CA PHE A 392 -18.48 -15.66 -10.82
C PHE A 392 -18.25 -15.14 -12.24
N TRP A 393 -19.28 -15.00 -13.08
CA TRP A 393 -19.13 -14.35 -14.39
C TRP A 393 -18.83 -12.87 -14.23
N ASP A 394 -19.61 -12.15 -13.44
CA ASP A 394 -19.42 -10.71 -13.19
C ASP A 394 -18.10 -10.44 -12.47
N MET A 395 -17.68 -11.34 -11.57
CA MET A 395 -16.37 -11.28 -10.91
C MET A 395 -15.19 -11.51 -11.87
N PHE A 396 -15.31 -12.33 -12.91
CA PHE A 396 -14.21 -12.58 -13.86
C PHE A 396 -14.27 -11.66 -15.10
N PHE A 397 -15.44 -11.11 -15.40
CA PHE A 397 -15.73 -10.27 -16.57
C PHE A 397 -16.55 -9.03 -16.14
N PRO A 398 -15.92 -8.07 -15.43
CA PRO A 398 -16.60 -6.91 -14.81
C PRO A 398 -16.72 -5.69 -15.75
N LEU A 399 -16.28 -5.78 -17.00
CA LEU A 399 -16.35 -4.69 -17.98
C LEU A 399 -17.61 -4.84 -18.85
N THR A 400 -17.83 -3.88 -19.76
CA THR A 400 -18.89 -4.04 -20.78
C THR A 400 -18.61 -5.27 -21.64
N THR A 401 -19.66 -6.02 -21.99
CA THR A 401 -19.55 -7.33 -22.66
C THR A 401 -18.66 -7.30 -23.91
N GLY A 402 -18.69 -6.21 -24.69
CA GLY A 402 -17.84 -6.02 -25.87
C GLY A 402 -16.36 -5.86 -25.54
N LEU A 403 -16.02 -5.16 -24.45
CA LEU A 403 -14.64 -5.04 -23.96
C LEU A 403 -14.14 -6.37 -23.40
N ASP A 404 -14.93 -7.05 -22.56
CA ASP A 404 -14.48 -8.31 -21.96
C ASP A 404 -14.31 -9.43 -23.00
N ILE A 405 -15.18 -9.51 -24.01
CA ILE A 405 -14.99 -10.41 -25.16
C ILE A 405 -13.70 -10.07 -25.91
N LEU A 406 -13.43 -8.80 -26.21
CA LEU A 406 -12.23 -8.37 -26.93
C LEU A 406 -10.95 -8.68 -26.14
N ILE A 407 -10.89 -8.23 -24.89
CA ILE A 407 -9.75 -8.39 -23.97
C ILE A 407 -9.46 -9.87 -23.76
N THR A 408 -10.49 -10.68 -23.49
CA THR A 408 -10.34 -12.13 -23.23
C THR A 408 -9.99 -12.90 -24.49
N THR A 409 -10.57 -12.57 -25.65
CA THR A 409 -10.21 -13.22 -26.93
C THR A 409 -8.74 -12.97 -27.27
N LEU A 410 -8.28 -11.73 -27.12
CA LEU A 410 -6.87 -11.39 -27.29
C LEU A 410 -5.98 -12.08 -26.25
N ALA A 411 -6.40 -12.19 -24.99
CA ALA A 411 -5.65 -12.91 -23.96
C ALA A 411 -5.50 -14.42 -24.26
N ILE A 412 -6.57 -15.06 -24.77
CA ILE A 412 -6.54 -16.46 -25.22
C ILE A 412 -5.59 -16.62 -26.42
N ILE A 413 -5.65 -15.72 -27.40
CA ILE A 413 -4.73 -15.70 -28.55
C ILE A 413 -3.28 -15.54 -28.07
N GLY A 414 -3.02 -14.62 -27.13
CA GLY A 414 -1.69 -14.40 -26.56
C GLY A 414 -1.14 -15.63 -25.83
N PHE A 415 -1.95 -16.28 -24.99
CA PHE A 415 -1.55 -17.51 -24.30
C PHE A 415 -1.29 -18.66 -25.28
N ALA A 416 -2.18 -18.88 -26.25
CA ALA A 416 -2.00 -19.89 -27.30
C ALA A 416 -0.73 -19.64 -28.13
N ALA A 417 -0.44 -18.38 -28.49
CA ALA A 417 0.77 -18.02 -29.20
C ALA A 417 2.04 -18.27 -28.37
N MET A 418 2.01 -18.06 -27.05
CA MET A 418 3.16 -18.38 -26.18
C MET A 418 3.38 -19.89 -26.03
N ILE A 419 2.32 -20.71 -26.04
CA ILE A 419 2.42 -22.18 -26.13
C ILE A 419 3.07 -22.59 -27.46
N VAL A 420 2.55 -22.09 -28.59
CA VAL A 420 3.05 -22.41 -29.94
C VAL A 420 4.49 -21.97 -30.14
N ARG A 421 4.85 -20.75 -29.72
CA ARG A 421 6.23 -20.22 -29.75
C ARG A 421 7.12 -20.77 -28.62
N ARG A 422 6.63 -21.69 -27.78
CA ARG A 422 7.33 -22.33 -26.64
C ARG A 422 7.97 -21.33 -25.65
N ASN A 423 7.37 -20.15 -25.49
CA ASN A 423 7.86 -19.16 -24.53
C ASN A 423 7.43 -19.55 -23.11
N LEU A 424 8.32 -20.24 -22.40
CA LEU A 424 8.08 -20.77 -21.05
C LEU A 424 7.55 -19.73 -20.06
N THR A 425 8.02 -18.48 -20.12
CA THR A 425 7.51 -17.41 -19.23
C THR A 425 6.12 -16.94 -19.65
N GLY A 426 5.85 -16.81 -20.95
CA GLY A 426 4.51 -16.51 -21.47
C GLY A 426 3.48 -17.61 -21.19
N VAL A 427 3.91 -18.87 -21.20
CA VAL A 427 3.10 -20.02 -20.78
C VAL A 427 2.85 -19.98 -19.26
N ALA A 428 3.87 -19.66 -18.47
CA ALA A 428 3.71 -19.51 -17.02
C ALA A 428 2.68 -18.42 -16.66
N LEU A 429 2.67 -17.27 -17.36
CA LEU A 429 1.65 -16.22 -17.14
C LEU A 429 0.22 -16.77 -17.24
N GLY A 430 -0.12 -17.47 -18.32
CA GLY A 430 -1.46 -18.04 -18.50
C GLY A 430 -1.81 -19.15 -17.50
N ILE A 431 -0.83 -19.98 -17.10
CA ILE A 431 -1.03 -20.96 -16.03
C ILE A 431 -1.33 -20.25 -14.70
N ILE A 432 -0.62 -19.16 -14.38
CA ILE A 432 -0.87 -18.37 -13.17
C ILE A 432 -2.27 -17.73 -13.22
N THR A 433 -2.70 -17.18 -14.36
CA THR A 433 -4.08 -16.64 -14.54
C THR A 433 -5.13 -17.71 -14.22
N LEU A 434 -5.00 -18.90 -14.79
CA LEU A 434 -5.93 -20.02 -14.56
C LEU A 434 -5.92 -20.50 -13.10
N LEU A 435 -4.75 -20.52 -12.45
CA LEU A 435 -4.63 -20.85 -11.03
C LEU A 435 -5.27 -19.80 -10.12
N PHE A 436 -5.26 -18.52 -10.47
CA PHE A 436 -5.99 -17.49 -9.71
C PHE A 436 -7.50 -17.49 -9.98
N VAL A 437 -7.96 -17.84 -11.19
CA VAL A 437 -9.39 -18.13 -11.44
C VAL A 437 -9.89 -19.27 -10.54
N VAL A 438 -9.13 -20.37 -10.46
CA VAL A 438 -9.42 -21.47 -9.52
C VAL A 438 -9.27 -21.03 -8.06
N GLY A 439 -8.29 -20.18 -7.75
CA GLY A 439 -8.05 -19.63 -6.41
C GLY A 439 -9.21 -18.79 -5.89
N VAL A 440 -9.80 -17.93 -6.72
CA VAL A 440 -11.00 -17.13 -6.39
C VAL A 440 -12.20 -18.02 -6.06
N TYR A 441 -12.34 -19.17 -6.75
CA TYR A 441 -13.39 -20.14 -6.47
C TYR A 441 -13.15 -20.92 -5.17
N ILE A 442 -11.92 -21.40 -4.94
CA ILE A 442 -11.57 -22.19 -3.74
C ILE A 442 -11.55 -21.32 -2.47
N ALA A 443 -11.00 -20.11 -2.55
CA ALA A 443 -10.94 -19.18 -1.42
C ALA A 443 -12.30 -18.56 -1.05
N ARG A 444 -13.39 -18.95 -1.72
CA ARG A 444 -14.77 -18.58 -1.36
C ARG A 444 -15.03 -18.89 0.11
N ASP A 445 -14.70 -20.10 0.57
CA ASP A 445 -14.89 -20.52 1.96
C ASP A 445 -13.63 -20.18 2.80
N SER A 446 -12.97 -19.07 2.44
CA SER A 446 -11.67 -18.58 2.91
C SER A 446 -10.48 -19.52 2.66
N LEU A 447 -9.29 -19.15 3.18
CA LEU A 447 -8.09 -20.00 3.12
C LEU A 447 -8.09 -21.01 4.28
N PRO A 448 -8.00 -22.33 4.00
CA PRO A 448 -7.92 -23.37 5.02
C PRO A 448 -6.77 -23.13 6.00
N GLY A 449 -7.10 -23.09 7.30
CA GLY A 449 -6.12 -22.92 8.39
C GLY A 449 -5.63 -21.48 8.63
N ILE A 450 -6.25 -20.46 8.02
CA ILE A 450 -6.03 -19.04 8.36
C ILE A 450 -7.37 -18.31 8.55
N GLY A 451 -8.36 -18.59 7.70
CA GLY A 451 -9.75 -18.10 7.87
C GLY A 451 -10.06 -16.68 7.39
N LEU A 452 -9.05 -15.83 7.12
CA LEU A 452 -9.25 -14.37 6.95
C LEU A 452 -9.19 -13.82 5.50
N LEU A 453 -9.22 -14.64 4.43
CA LEU A 453 -9.11 -14.12 3.05
C LEU A 453 -10.47 -13.89 2.38
N TRP A 454 -10.84 -12.63 2.18
CA TRP A 454 -11.95 -12.25 1.30
C TRP A 454 -11.57 -12.49 -0.18
N ASN A 455 -12.30 -13.37 -0.88
CA ASN A 455 -11.87 -13.90 -2.18
C ASN A 455 -11.77 -12.91 -3.37
N PRO A 456 -12.49 -11.75 -3.44
CA PRO A 456 -12.30 -10.77 -4.51
C PRO A 456 -10.89 -10.16 -4.53
N ARG A 457 -10.17 -10.18 -3.41
CA ARG A 457 -8.79 -9.67 -3.28
C ARG A 457 -7.77 -10.43 -4.13
N LEU A 458 -8.17 -11.55 -4.75
CA LEU A 458 -7.37 -12.30 -5.72
C LEU A 458 -7.66 -11.90 -7.20
N LEU A 459 -8.75 -11.18 -7.48
CA LEU A 459 -9.15 -10.75 -8.82
C LEU A 459 -8.12 -9.83 -9.51
N PRO A 460 -7.45 -8.86 -8.84
CA PRO A 460 -6.48 -7.98 -9.48
C PRO A 460 -5.35 -8.73 -10.21
N PHE A 461 -4.94 -9.89 -9.68
CA PHE A 461 -3.91 -10.72 -10.31
C PHE A 461 -4.41 -11.37 -11.61
N ILE A 462 -5.69 -11.72 -11.69
CA ILE A 462 -6.33 -12.22 -12.92
C ILE A 462 -6.37 -11.10 -13.96
N TYR A 463 -6.86 -9.92 -13.57
CA TYR A 463 -6.99 -8.77 -14.47
C TYR A 463 -5.64 -8.33 -15.05
N LEU A 464 -4.62 -8.16 -14.20
CA LEU A 464 -3.27 -7.79 -14.63
C LEU A 464 -2.68 -8.78 -15.64
N LEU A 465 -2.76 -10.09 -15.34
CA LEU A 465 -2.22 -11.12 -16.23
C LEU A 465 -3.04 -11.22 -17.52
N ARG A 466 -4.36 -11.02 -17.46
CA ARG A 466 -5.23 -10.90 -18.64
C ARG A 466 -4.81 -9.74 -19.54
N TYR A 467 -4.49 -8.57 -18.98
CA TYR A 467 -3.97 -7.43 -19.76
C TYR A 467 -2.58 -7.73 -20.37
N PHE A 468 -1.66 -8.39 -19.65
CA PHE A 468 -0.38 -8.83 -20.25
C PHE A 468 -0.59 -9.80 -21.41
N LEU A 469 -1.47 -10.80 -21.26
CA LEU A 469 -1.78 -11.77 -22.32
C LEU A 469 -2.49 -11.11 -23.51
N MET A 470 -3.41 -10.17 -23.25
CA MET A 470 -4.07 -9.35 -24.28
C MET A 470 -3.05 -8.58 -25.13
N MET A 471 -2.05 -7.96 -24.49
CA MET A 471 -0.98 -7.23 -25.18
C MET A 471 -0.14 -8.12 -26.10
N ILE A 472 0.12 -9.38 -25.68
CA ILE A 472 0.75 -10.38 -26.55
C ILE A 472 -0.18 -10.72 -27.72
N GLY A 473 -1.45 -11.01 -27.46
CA GLY A 473 -2.42 -11.38 -28.50
C GLY A 473 -2.64 -10.30 -29.54
N ALA A 474 -2.75 -9.03 -29.14
CA ALA A 474 -2.86 -7.89 -30.04
C ALA A 474 -1.65 -7.79 -30.99
N LEU A 475 -0.44 -7.99 -30.46
CA LEU A 475 0.78 -8.02 -31.28
C LEU A 475 0.79 -9.22 -32.24
N GLU A 476 0.35 -10.40 -31.82
CA GLU A 476 0.30 -11.59 -32.69
C GLU A 476 -0.73 -11.41 -33.82
N VAL A 477 -1.92 -10.87 -33.53
CA VAL A 477 -2.93 -10.55 -34.56
C VAL A 477 -2.39 -9.52 -35.56
N ILE A 478 -1.73 -8.45 -35.10
CA ILE A 478 -1.08 -7.48 -36.00
C ILE A 478 0.09 -8.14 -36.77
N THR A 479 0.86 -9.02 -36.14
CA THR A 479 1.94 -9.80 -36.81
C THR A 479 1.37 -10.62 -37.97
N TRP A 480 0.25 -11.33 -37.75
CA TRP A 480 -0.40 -12.14 -38.77
C TRP A 480 -0.99 -11.29 -39.90
N MET A 481 -1.65 -10.17 -39.59
CA MET A 481 -2.16 -9.24 -40.61
C MET A 481 -1.03 -8.65 -41.48
N ILE A 482 0.06 -8.20 -40.87
CA ILE A 482 1.21 -7.65 -41.60
C ILE A 482 1.89 -8.73 -42.45
N ASN A 483 2.09 -9.94 -41.93
CA ASN A 483 2.71 -11.03 -42.68
C ASN A 483 1.82 -11.50 -43.84
N LEU A 484 0.50 -11.63 -43.64
CA LEU A 484 -0.46 -11.94 -44.70
C LEU A 484 -0.43 -10.88 -45.82
N ALA A 485 -0.51 -9.59 -45.47
CA ALA A 485 -0.44 -8.50 -46.42
C ALA A 485 0.92 -8.41 -47.15
N ARG A 486 2.02 -8.82 -46.50
CA ARG A 486 3.38 -8.84 -47.05
C ARG A 486 3.78 -10.19 -47.67
N GLN A 487 2.84 -11.13 -47.85
CA GLN A 487 3.06 -12.43 -48.50
C GLN A 487 4.13 -13.30 -47.78
N ARG A 488 4.23 -13.18 -46.45
CA ARG A 488 5.20 -13.87 -45.59
C ARG A 488 4.53 -15.01 -44.83
N MET A 489 5.34 -15.98 -44.38
CA MET A 489 4.93 -16.96 -43.37
C MET A 489 4.49 -16.25 -42.09
N ALA A 490 3.44 -16.72 -41.44
CA ALA A 490 2.77 -16.02 -40.33
C ALA A 490 3.62 -15.96 -39.04
N ASP A 491 4.56 -16.88 -38.89
CA ASP A 491 5.52 -16.98 -37.78
C ASP A 491 6.61 -15.90 -37.81
N ARG A 492 6.96 -15.42 -39.01
CA ARG A 492 8.09 -14.51 -39.27
C ARG A 492 8.01 -13.22 -38.45
N GLU A 493 9.13 -12.83 -37.85
CA GLU A 493 9.19 -11.65 -37.01
C GLU A 493 9.02 -10.35 -37.79
N LEU A 494 8.40 -9.36 -37.14
CA LEU A 494 8.27 -8.00 -37.64
C LEU A 494 9.62 -7.27 -37.55
N ASN A 495 9.99 -6.53 -38.60
CA ASN A 495 11.17 -5.66 -38.51
C ASN A 495 10.96 -4.49 -37.53
N SER A 496 11.99 -3.70 -37.26
CA SER A 496 11.95 -2.62 -36.26
C SER A 496 10.86 -1.57 -36.53
N TYR A 497 10.57 -1.27 -37.80
CA TYR A 497 9.53 -0.30 -38.20
C TYR A 497 8.12 -0.90 -38.16
N GLU A 498 7.97 -2.16 -38.60
CA GLU A 498 6.72 -2.92 -38.48
C GLU A 498 6.34 -3.12 -37.00
N SER A 499 7.35 -3.36 -36.15
CA SER A 499 7.21 -3.41 -34.69
C SER A 499 6.83 -2.05 -34.08
N ALA A 500 7.48 -0.97 -34.52
CA ALA A 500 7.15 0.39 -34.05
C ALA A 500 5.72 0.80 -34.43
N PHE A 501 5.28 0.43 -35.64
CA PHE A 501 3.89 0.61 -36.07
C PHE A 501 2.91 -0.21 -35.21
N ALA A 502 3.20 -1.49 -34.94
CA ALA A 502 2.37 -2.32 -34.08
C ALA A 502 2.27 -1.77 -32.65
N ALA A 503 3.39 -1.34 -32.07
CA ALA A 503 3.43 -0.70 -30.75
C ALA A 503 2.62 0.60 -30.71
N GLY A 504 2.81 1.47 -31.71
CA GLY A 504 2.07 2.73 -31.84
C GLY A 504 0.57 2.52 -32.04
N ALA A 505 0.17 1.52 -32.83
CA ALA A 505 -1.24 1.20 -33.06
C ALA A 505 -1.93 0.71 -31.79
N ILE A 506 -1.34 -0.28 -31.08
CA ILE A 506 -1.91 -0.82 -29.84
C ILE A 506 -1.92 0.26 -28.74
N GLY A 507 -0.81 0.97 -28.54
CA GLY A 507 -0.72 2.04 -27.55
C GLY A 507 -1.71 3.17 -27.80
N LEU A 508 -1.88 3.61 -29.06
CA LEU A 508 -2.89 4.59 -29.44
C LEU A 508 -4.32 4.07 -29.20
N SER A 509 -4.61 2.81 -29.51
CA SER A 509 -5.93 2.21 -29.21
C SER A 509 -6.25 2.25 -27.71
N CYS A 510 -5.29 1.93 -26.83
CA CYS A 510 -5.46 2.06 -25.38
C CYS A 510 -5.71 3.52 -24.97
N LEU A 511 -4.92 4.47 -25.49
CA LEU A 511 -5.08 5.90 -25.21
C LEU A 511 -6.41 6.47 -25.72
N THR A 512 -6.95 5.95 -26.83
CA THR A 512 -8.30 6.32 -27.30
C THR A 512 -9.37 5.83 -26.33
N VAL A 513 -9.26 4.61 -25.79
CA VAL A 513 -10.20 4.10 -24.78
C VAL A 513 -10.13 4.94 -23.50
N PHE A 514 -8.93 5.22 -22.96
CA PHE A 514 -8.80 6.07 -21.77
C PHE A 514 -9.29 7.50 -22.03
N GLY A 515 -8.98 8.09 -23.19
CA GLY A 515 -9.47 9.42 -23.56
C GLY A 515 -11.00 9.49 -23.61
N PHE A 516 -11.66 8.42 -24.07
CA PHE A 516 -13.12 8.30 -24.06
C PHE A 516 -13.68 8.15 -22.64
N MET A 517 -13.05 7.33 -21.80
CA MET A 517 -13.44 7.14 -20.39
C MET A 517 -13.34 8.45 -19.59
N TYR A 518 -12.20 9.15 -19.69
CA TYR A 518 -11.94 10.40 -18.97
C TYR A 518 -12.53 11.67 -19.62
N GLU A 519 -13.19 11.57 -20.78
CA GLU A 519 -13.78 12.72 -21.48
C GLU A 519 -12.72 13.77 -21.89
N THR A 520 -11.72 13.31 -22.67
CA THR A 520 -10.56 14.11 -23.08
C THR A 520 -10.09 13.88 -24.54
N LEU A 521 -10.90 13.26 -25.40
CA LEU A 521 -10.54 13.08 -26.82
C LEU A 521 -10.64 14.40 -27.62
N PRO A 522 -9.77 14.65 -28.60
CA PRO A 522 -9.86 15.86 -29.41
C PRO A 522 -11.10 15.83 -30.33
N PHE A 523 -11.75 16.98 -30.47
CA PHE A 523 -12.99 17.17 -31.27
C PHE A 523 -14.21 16.41 -30.71
N ASP A 524 -14.27 16.30 -29.39
CA ASP A 524 -15.39 15.75 -28.65
C ASP A 524 -16.54 16.76 -28.42
N GLY A 525 -17.63 16.27 -27.83
CA GLY A 525 -18.74 17.09 -27.39
C GLY A 525 -19.72 16.32 -26.50
N ARG A 526 -20.46 17.04 -25.66
CA ARG A 526 -21.61 16.47 -24.96
C ARG A 526 -22.86 16.61 -25.83
N VAL A 527 -23.57 15.50 -26.03
CA VAL A 527 -24.82 15.43 -26.80
C VAL A 527 -25.99 15.21 -25.86
N VAL A 528 -27.12 15.85 -26.14
CA VAL A 528 -28.37 15.66 -25.39
C VAL A 528 -29.04 14.39 -25.90
N VAL A 529 -29.24 13.41 -25.03
CA VAL A 529 -30.00 12.18 -25.31
C VAL A 529 -31.35 12.30 -24.62
N THR A 530 -32.40 12.49 -25.42
CA THR A 530 -33.79 12.40 -24.94
C THR A 530 -34.20 10.93 -24.94
N ALA A 531 -34.47 10.36 -23.77
CA ALA A 531 -35.10 9.06 -23.66
C ALA A 531 -36.51 9.09 -24.28
N GLY A 532 -36.97 7.96 -24.82
CA GLY A 532 -38.19 7.93 -25.62
C GLY A 532 -39.48 8.08 -24.81
N THR A 533 -40.31 9.06 -25.19
CA THR A 533 -41.78 9.10 -24.99
C THR A 533 -42.38 9.33 -23.59
N ASP A 534 -41.60 9.79 -22.59
CA ASP A 534 -42.16 10.54 -21.45
C ASP A 534 -41.22 11.69 -21.03
N ASP A 535 -41.81 12.76 -20.48
CA ASP A 535 -41.25 14.13 -20.56
C ASP A 535 -40.33 14.52 -19.38
N THR A 536 -39.44 13.62 -18.94
CA THR A 536 -38.51 13.83 -17.82
C THR A 536 -37.06 13.42 -18.14
N ALA A 537 -36.12 14.30 -17.75
CA ALA A 537 -34.66 14.14 -17.86
C ALA A 537 -34.09 13.95 -19.30
N ALA A 538 -33.76 15.06 -19.96
CA ALA A 538 -32.89 15.06 -21.14
C ALA A 538 -31.41 15.03 -20.73
N THR A 539 -30.80 13.84 -20.69
CA THR A 539 -29.45 13.63 -20.14
C THR A 539 -28.35 14.01 -21.14
N THR A 540 -27.28 14.67 -20.67
CA THR A 540 -26.11 14.97 -21.50
C THR A 540 -25.06 13.87 -21.41
N THR A 541 -24.82 13.16 -22.51
CA THR A 541 -23.79 12.11 -22.60
C THR A 541 -22.54 12.59 -23.34
N TYR A 542 -21.38 12.03 -23.01
CA TYR A 542 -20.16 12.26 -23.79
C TYR A 542 -20.20 11.50 -25.13
N ALA A 543 -19.84 12.18 -26.22
CA ALA A 543 -19.72 11.58 -27.54
C ALA A 543 -18.46 12.03 -28.29
N TRP A 544 -17.93 11.11 -29.11
CA TRP A 544 -16.81 11.32 -30.01
C TRP A 544 -17.14 10.73 -31.38
N GLY A 545 -17.58 11.60 -32.29
CA GLY A 545 -18.08 11.18 -33.60
C GLY A 545 -19.33 10.28 -33.46
N PRO A 546 -19.34 9.06 -34.06
CA PRO A 546 -20.48 8.14 -33.98
C PRO A 546 -20.52 7.30 -32.69
N ILE A 547 -19.55 7.47 -31.77
CA ILE A 547 -19.46 6.70 -30.52
C ILE A 547 -19.92 7.61 -29.37
N GLN A 548 -20.90 7.15 -28.60
CA GLN A 548 -21.44 7.86 -27.43
C GLN A 548 -21.44 6.94 -26.20
N LYS A 549 -21.31 7.54 -25.01
CA LYS A 549 -21.56 6.84 -23.73
C LYS A 549 -23.05 6.53 -23.56
N SER A 550 -23.40 5.56 -22.72
CA SER A 550 -24.76 5.42 -22.20
C SER A 550 -25.12 6.61 -21.29
N PRO A 551 -26.41 6.90 -21.05
CA PRO A 551 -26.85 7.95 -20.11
C PRO A 551 -26.21 7.85 -18.73
N ASP A 552 -25.97 6.61 -18.28
CA ASP A 552 -25.52 6.25 -16.93
C ASP A 552 -23.98 6.20 -16.80
N ALA A 553 -23.26 6.24 -17.93
CA ALA A 553 -21.81 6.16 -17.96
C ALA A 553 -21.17 7.54 -17.82
N GLY A 554 -20.82 7.92 -16.58
CA GLY A 554 -20.11 9.16 -16.28
C GLY A 554 -18.64 9.18 -16.74
N ARG A 555 -17.93 10.25 -16.36
CA ARG A 555 -16.47 10.36 -16.45
C ARG A 555 -15.82 9.33 -15.49
N ALA A 556 -14.75 8.67 -15.93
CA ALA A 556 -13.90 7.85 -15.06
C ALA A 556 -13.44 8.64 -13.81
N VAL A 557 -13.60 8.06 -12.62
CA VAL A 557 -13.59 8.81 -11.35
C VAL A 557 -12.24 8.80 -10.63
N ALA A 558 -11.27 7.98 -11.06
CA ALA A 558 -9.98 7.86 -10.41
C ALA A 558 -9.17 9.17 -10.32
N ASP A 559 -9.33 10.11 -11.28
CA ASP A 559 -8.71 11.44 -11.18
C ASP A 559 -9.44 12.34 -10.15
N GLY A 560 -10.77 12.19 -10.02
CA GLY A 560 -11.58 12.80 -8.97
C GLY A 560 -11.21 12.31 -7.57
N TRP A 561 -11.11 10.98 -7.38
CA TRP A 561 -10.68 10.37 -6.12
C TRP A 561 -9.28 10.85 -5.73
N THR A 562 -8.32 10.83 -6.66
CA THR A 562 -6.95 11.26 -6.33
C THR A 562 -6.88 12.77 -6.01
N ARG A 563 -7.72 13.61 -6.64
CA ARG A 563 -7.88 15.02 -6.26
C ARG A 563 -8.47 15.17 -4.85
N TYR A 564 -9.48 14.36 -4.53
CA TYR A 564 -10.14 14.37 -3.22
C TYR A 564 -9.13 14.05 -2.11
N ASN A 565 -8.43 12.93 -2.25
CA ASN A 565 -7.45 12.47 -1.27
C ASN A 565 -6.28 13.46 -1.09
N TRP A 566 -5.69 13.95 -2.18
CA TRP A 566 -4.50 14.82 -2.12
C TRP A 566 -4.80 16.27 -1.73
N GLY A 567 -6.01 16.77 -1.97
CA GLY A 567 -6.47 18.01 -1.34
C GLY A 567 -6.54 17.91 0.18
N GLY A 568 -6.66 16.68 0.71
CA GLY A 568 -6.58 16.40 2.14
C GLY A 568 -7.81 16.81 2.93
N TYR A 569 -7.66 16.71 4.26
CA TYR A 569 -8.63 17.23 5.23
C TYR A 569 -8.78 18.76 5.07
N GLU A 570 -7.68 19.46 4.82
CA GLU A 570 -7.60 20.93 4.78
C GLU A 570 -8.37 21.55 3.61
N ALA A 571 -8.62 20.80 2.53
CA ALA A 571 -9.46 21.21 1.40
C ALA A 571 -10.96 20.84 1.55
N ARG A 572 -11.39 20.30 2.70
CA ARG A 572 -12.82 20.02 2.96
C ARG A 572 -13.55 21.29 3.40
N THR A 573 -14.78 21.45 2.94
CA THR A 573 -15.68 22.54 3.37
C THR A 573 -15.96 22.53 4.88
N GLN A 574 -15.99 21.34 5.49
CA GLN A 574 -16.20 21.13 6.93
C GLN A 574 -14.88 21.00 7.72
N PHE A 575 -13.72 21.33 7.12
CA PHE A 575 -12.44 21.31 7.85
C PHE A 575 -12.42 22.20 9.10
N PRO A 576 -13.01 23.42 9.12
CA PRO A 576 -13.04 24.24 10.34
C PRO A 576 -13.82 23.59 11.48
N GLU A 577 -14.84 22.80 11.16
CA GLU A 577 -15.66 22.06 12.14
C GLU A 577 -14.86 20.89 12.72
N TYR A 578 -14.27 20.06 11.86
CA TYR A 578 -13.37 18.98 12.28
C TYR A 578 -12.21 19.48 13.14
N HIS A 579 -11.57 20.59 12.74
CA HIS A 579 -10.51 21.21 13.53
C HIS A 579 -11.03 21.70 14.89
N ALA A 580 -12.22 22.31 14.96
CA ALA A 580 -12.79 22.75 16.25
C ALA A 580 -13.10 21.59 17.19
N VAL A 581 -13.63 20.47 16.67
CA VAL A 581 -13.88 19.24 17.44
C VAL A 581 -12.58 18.63 17.96
N VAL A 582 -11.55 18.56 17.11
CA VAL A 582 -10.21 18.08 17.50
C VAL A 582 -9.58 18.99 18.57
N THR A 583 -9.68 20.32 18.43
CA THR A 583 -9.15 21.27 19.43
C THR A 583 -9.87 21.15 20.76
N GLU A 584 -11.21 21.07 20.77
CA GLU A 584 -12.00 20.90 22.01
C GLU A 584 -11.60 19.59 22.73
N MET A 585 -11.34 18.50 21.99
CA MET A 585 -10.87 17.25 22.58
C MET A 585 -9.45 17.35 23.15
N THR A 586 -8.54 18.14 22.55
CA THR A 586 -7.24 18.46 23.17
C THR A 586 -7.44 19.22 24.49
N ASP A 587 -8.27 20.27 24.49
CA ASP A 587 -8.52 21.10 25.68
C ASP A 587 -9.19 20.28 26.81
N ILE A 588 -10.10 19.35 26.48
CA ILE A 588 -10.66 18.36 27.43
C ILE A 588 -9.57 17.42 27.95
N GLY A 589 -8.66 16.97 27.07
CA GLY A 589 -7.50 16.15 27.43
C GLY A 589 -6.56 16.83 28.43
N GLU A 590 -6.37 18.16 28.34
CA GLU A 590 -5.60 18.93 29.31
C GLU A 590 -6.37 19.25 30.61
N THR A 591 -7.67 19.53 30.52
CA THR A 591 -8.46 20.06 31.66
C THR A 591 -9.17 19.00 32.49
N ASN A 592 -9.78 18.00 31.84
CA ASN A 592 -10.38 16.84 32.51
C ASN A 592 -9.38 15.66 32.57
N GLY A 593 -8.44 15.60 31.62
CA GLY A 593 -7.37 14.60 31.57
C GLY A 593 -7.55 13.57 30.44
N CYS A 594 -6.47 12.88 30.10
CA CYS A 594 -6.44 11.86 29.06
C CYS A 594 -7.47 10.73 29.27
N GLY A 595 -7.85 10.04 28.18
CA GLY A 595 -8.86 8.98 28.19
C GLY A 595 -9.21 8.47 26.79
N ARG A 596 -10.07 7.46 26.71
CA ARG A 596 -10.60 6.93 25.45
C ARG A 596 -11.91 7.63 25.08
N ALA A 597 -12.03 8.10 23.85
CA ALA A 597 -13.26 8.65 23.28
C ALA A 597 -13.97 7.62 22.40
N LEU A 598 -15.28 7.47 22.61
CA LEU A 598 -16.20 6.85 21.66
C LEU A 598 -17.02 7.96 20.99
N TRP A 599 -17.25 7.84 19.69
CA TRP A 599 -17.97 8.82 18.89
C TRP A 599 -19.05 8.15 18.05
N GLU A 600 -20.17 8.84 17.87
CA GLU A 600 -21.32 8.36 17.08
C GLU A 600 -20.94 8.09 15.61
N ASN A 601 -21.28 6.88 15.16
CA ASN A 601 -21.15 6.46 13.77
C ASN A 601 -22.18 7.20 12.92
N ASN A 602 -21.75 7.93 11.90
CA ASN A 602 -22.66 8.61 10.98
C ASN A 602 -22.01 8.83 9.60
N ALA A 603 -22.82 8.75 8.54
CA ALA A 603 -22.35 8.97 7.16
C ALA A 603 -21.81 10.39 6.94
N ASP A 604 -22.40 11.40 7.61
CA ASP A 604 -21.96 12.79 7.54
C ASP A 604 -20.56 13.03 8.12
N ASN A 605 -20.01 12.11 8.92
CA ASN A 605 -18.60 12.21 9.33
C ASN A 605 -17.68 12.21 8.09
N GLY A 606 -18.15 11.66 6.95
CA GLY A 606 -17.53 11.76 5.63
C GLY A 606 -17.40 13.18 5.08
N GLN A 607 -18.15 14.17 5.58
CA GLN A 607 -17.98 15.58 5.22
C GLN A 607 -16.59 16.12 5.67
N TYR A 608 -16.01 15.53 6.73
CA TYR A 608 -14.62 15.80 7.16
C TYR A 608 -13.56 15.17 6.23
N GLY A 609 -13.96 14.42 5.20
CA GLY A 609 -13.08 13.78 4.22
C GLY A 609 -13.03 12.25 4.31
N THR A 610 -13.46 11.67 5.43
CA THR A 610 -13.73 10.24 5.55
C THR A 610 -14.58 10.02 6.80
N THR A 611 -15.51 9.05 6.77
CA THR A 611 -16.35 8.70 7.94
C THR A 611 -15.51 8.32 9.17
N MET A 612 -14.27 7.91 8.93
CA MET A 612 -13.26 7.51 9.90
C MET A 612 -12.41 8.66 10.46
N ALA A 613 -12.76 9.93 10.20
CA ALA A 613 -11.93 11.07 10.58
C ALA A 613 -11.56 11.11 12.08
N LEU A 614 -12.50 10.75 12.97
CA LEU A 614 -12.28 10.72 14.41
C LEU A 614 -11.44 9.52 14.90
N MET A 615 -11.04 8.59 14.02
CA MET A 615 -9.92 7.67 14.33
C MET A 615 -8.60 8.44 14.55
N LEU A 616 -8.46 9.65 14.00
CA LEU A 616 -7.25 10.47 14.15
C LEU A 616 -7.19 11.30 15.43
N LEU A 617 -8.17 11.25 16.35
CA LEU A 617 -8.06 11.91 17.66
C LEU A 617 -6.67 11.70 18.33
N PRO A 618 -6.17 10.46 18.52
CA PRO A 618 -4.83 10.25 19.08
C PRO A 618 -3.67 10.79 18.23
N HIS A 619 -3.85 11.00 16.91
CA HIS A 619 -2.84 11.62 16.05
C HIS A 619 -2.70 13.12 16.31
N TRP A 620 -3.79 13.79 16.70
CA TRP A 620 -3.83 15.24 16.92
C TRP A 620 -3.66 15.65 18.39
N THR A 621 -4.00 14.77 19.33
CA THR A 621 -3.88 15.03 20.79
C THR A 621 -2.66 14.35 21.42
N ASP A 622 -1.61 14.03 20.64
CA ASP A 622 -0.41 13.29 21.08
C ASP A 622 -0.72 12.03 21.92
N GLY A 623 -1.74 11.27 21.52
CA GLY A 623 -2.20 10.05 22.22
C GLY A 623 -2.99 10.26 23.52
N CYS A 624 -3.19 11.49 24.00
CA CYS A 624 -3.94 11.77 25.22
C CYS A 624 -5.44 11.43 25.12
N ILE A 625 -6.07 11.72 23.98
CA ILE A 625 -7.40 11.22 23.62
C ILE A 625 -7.23 10.05 22.66
N GLY A 626 -7.32 8.83 23.19
CA GLY A 626 -7.45 7.63 22.37
C GLY A 626 -8.82 7.58 21.67
N SER A 627 -8.93 6.91 20.53
CA SER A 627 -10.20 6.71 19.82
C SER A 627 -10.61 5.25 19.94
N MET A 628 -11.85 4.95 20.30
CA MET A 628 -12.29 3.56 20.42
C MET A 628 -12.33 2.83 19.07
N GLU A 629 -12.55 3.57 17.98
CA GLU A 629 -12.45 3.07 16.61
C GLU A 629 -11.09 3.40 15.98
N GLY A 630 -10.62 2.53 15.09
CA GLY A 630 -9.32 2.64 14.42
C GLY A 630 -9.24 1.78 13.16
N LEU A 631 -8.31 2.08 12.25
CA LEU A 631 -8.32 1.46 10.91
C LEU A 631 -7.94 -0.03 10.92
N PHE A 632 -7.19 -0.48 11.91
CA PHE A 632 -6.64 -1.84 11.96
C PHE A 632 -7.57 -2.82 12.68
N PHE A 633 -8.77 -3.02 12.12
CA PHE A 633 -9.86 -3.82 12.69
C PHE A 633 -9.41 -5.22 13.12
N GLU A 634 -8.73 -5.96 12.24
CA GLU A 634 -8.31 -7.34 12.54
C GLU A 634 -7.18 -7.43 13.58
N ALA A 635 -6.56 -6.31 14.00
CA ALA A 635 -5.41 -6.35 14.90
C ALA A 635 -5.75 -6.49 16.39
N SER A 636 -6.94 -6.07 16.84
CA SER A 636 -7.32 -6.12 18.26
C SER A 636 -8.47 -7.09 18.49
N GLY A 637 -8.36 -7.94 19.51
CA GLY A 637 -9.47 -8.79 19.95
C GLY A 637 -10.63 -8.02 20.58
N THR A 638 -10.48 -6.72 20.83
CA THR A 638 -11.54 -5.86 21.40
C THR A 638 -12.48 -5.27 20.34
N THR A 639 -12.08 -5.29 19.07
CA THR A 639 -12.81 -4.66 17.95
C THR A 639 -14.29 -5.07 17.80
N PRO A 640 -14.70 -6.34 18.01
CA PRO A 640 -16.12 -6.73 17.95
C PRO A 640 -16.99 -5.97 18.97
N TYR A 641 -16.45 -5.76 20.17
CA TYR A 641 -17.15 -5.11 21.28
C TYR A 641 -17.24 -3.60 21.08
N HIS A 642 -16.19 -2.98 20.53
CA HIS A 642 -16.27 -1.58 20.07
C HIS A 642 -17.49 -1.37 19.16
N PHE A 643 -17.66 -2.19 18.12
CA PHE A 643 -18.77 -2.00 17.19
C PHE A 643 -20.14 -2.24 17.84
N ILE A 644 -20.24 -3.14 18.82
CA ILE A 644 -21.47 -3.32 19.62
C ILE A 644 -21.77 -2.05 20.43
N THR A 645 -20.79 -1.46 21.10
CA THR A 645 -20.95 -0.21 21.86
C THR A 645 -21.24 0.98 20.96
N ALA A 646 -20.54 1.09 19.82
CA ALA A 646 -20.70 2.17 18.85
C ALA A 646 -22.11 2.19 18.26
N ALA A 647 -22.67 1.02 17.93
CA ALA A 647 -24.07 0.90 17.53
C ALA A 647 -25.01 1.42 18.63
N ALA A 648 -24.83 0.98 19.88
CA ALA A 648 -25.71 1.36 20.98
C ALA A 648 -25.77 2.88 21.23
N VAL A 649 -24.67 3.61 21.03
CA VAL A 649 -24.62 5.08 21.22
C VAL A 649 -24.88 5.91 19.94
N SER A 650 -25.23 5.29 18.82
CA SER A 650 -25.46 5.96 17.53
C SER A 650 -26.91 5.81 17.05
N GLU A 651 -27.45 6.80 16.33
CA GLU A 651 -28.76 6.69 15.66
C GLU A 651 -28.84 5.44 14.76
N SER A 652 -27.75 5.16 14.05
CA SER A 652 -27.54 3.92 13.29
C SER A 652 -26.04 3.64 13.12
N SER A 653 -25.67 2.43 12.72
CA SER A 653 -24.28 2.01 12.52
C SER A 653 -24.14 1.10 11.30
N SER A 654 -23.00 1.20 10.62
CA SER A 654 -22.67 0.38 9.44
C SER A 654 -22.35 -1.09 9.76
N ASN A 655 -22.07 -1.40 11.03
CA ASN A 655 -21.96 -2.76 11.58
C ASN A 655 -21.03 -3.71 10.76
N PRO A 656 -19.73 -3.40 10.66
CA PRO A 656 -18.81 -4.07 9.73
C PRO A 656 -18.40 -5.50 10.11
N VAL A 657 -18.49 -5.87 11.41
CA VAL A 657 -18.25 -7.24 11.87
C VAL A 657 -19.55 -8.03 11.74
N ARG A 658 -19.57 -9.04 10.87
CA ARG A 658 -20.81 -9.79 10.59
C ARG A 658 -21.15 -10.77 11.73
N GLU A 659 -22.37 -11.28 11.71
CA GLU A 659 -22.92 -12.23 12.70
C GLU A 659 -23.04 -11.71 14.15
N LEU A 660 -22.56 -10.50 14.50
CA LEU A 660 -22.84 -9.91 15.82
C LEU A 660 -24.31 -9.50 15.96
N ARG A 661 -24.81 -9.43 17.20
CA ARG A 661 -26.12 -8.86 17.52
C ARG A 661 -25.93 -7.41 17.94
N TYR A 662 -26.62 -6.50 17.25
CA TYR A 662 -26.50 -5.06 17.43
C TYR A 662 -27.80 -4.46 17.97
N VAL A 663 -27.66 -3.49 18.86
CA VAL A 663 -28.71 -2.56 19.30
C VAL A 663 -28.27 -1.18 18.82
N ASN A 664 -29.17 -0.40 18.22
CA ASN A 664 -28.90 1.00 17.86
C ASN A 664 -29.62 1.94 18.82
N ASN A 665 -29.06 3.12 19.06
CA ASN A 665 -29.69 4.25 19.76
C ASN A 665 -30.39 3.89 21.09
N ASN A 666 -29.63 3.28 22.00
CA ASN A 666 -30.00 2.97 23.38
C ASN A 666 -28.80 3.30 24.28
N ALA A 667 -28.85 4.45 24.96
CA ALA A 667 -27.70 4.92 25.75
C ALA A 667 -27.55 4.21 27.10
N GLU A 668 -28.59 3.59 27.66
CA GLU A 668 -28.50 2.74 28.87
C GLU A 668 -27.56 1.54 28.60
N VAL A 669 -27.83 0.82 27.51
CA VAL A 669 -26.98 -0.27 26.99
C VAL A 669 -25.61 0.25 26.54
N GLY A 670 -25.55 1.45 25.96
CA GLY A 670 -24.29 2.09 25.57
C GLY A 670 -23.38 2.41 26.76
N VAL A 671 -23.93 2.94 27.85
CA VAL A 671 -23.22 3.31 29.08
C VAL A 671 -22.57 2.10 29.74
N GLN A 672 -23.32 1.01 29.92
CA GLN A 672 -22.78 -0.23 30.50
C GLN A 672 -21.59 -0.75 29.67
N HIS A 673 -21.78 -0.96 28.37
CA HIS A 673 -20.72 -1.38 27.46
C HIS A 673 -19.50 -0.42 27.44
N MET A 674 -19.71 0.89 27.62
CA MET A 674 -18.63 1.88 27.71
C MET A 674 -17.84 1.78 29.03
N LEU A 675 -18.49 1.53 30.17
CA LEU A 675 -17.83 1.22 31.43
C LEU A 675 -16.98 -0.05 31.30
N ASP A 676 -17.55 -1.10 30.70
CA ASP A 676 -16.87 -2.37 30.46
C ASP A 676 -15.64 -2.24 29.57
N LEU A 677 -15.66 -1.34 28.57
CA LEU A 677 -14.50 -1.06 27.70
C LEU A 677 -13.55 0.03 28.23
N GLY A 678 -13.86 0.67 29.36
CA GLY A 678 -13.04 1.75 29.93
C GLY A 678 -13.03 3.01 29.05
N VAL A 679 -14.15 3.29 28.39
CA VAL A 679 -14.35 4.53 27.63
C VAL A 679 -14.56 5.67 28.60
N ARG A 680 -13.89 6.82 28.40
CA ARG A 680 -14.02 7.98 29.28
C ARG A 680 -14.91 9.08 28.69
N TYR A 681 -14.86 9.27 27.38
CA TYR A 681 -15.59 10.33 26.70
C TYR A 681 -16.55 9.76 25.66
N LEU A 682 -17.77 10.29 25.62
CA LEU A 682 -18.76 10.03 24.57
C LEU A 682 -18.98 11.32 23.75
N MET A 683 -19.00 11.20 22.43
CA MET A 683 -19.30 12.28 21.50
C MET A 683 -20.51 11.89 20.65
N VAL A 684 -21.63 12.62 20.76
CA VAL A 684 -22.87 12.37 19.98
C VAL A 684 -23.27 13.61 19.17
N ARG A 685 -23.76 13.40 17.95
CA ARG A 685 -24.02 14.46 16.95
C ARG A 685 -25.46 14.52 16.49
N THR A 686 -26.17 13.40 16.41
CA THR A 686 -27.58 13.37 15.98
C THR A 686 -28.53 13.72 17.12
N ASP A 687 -29.70 14.29 16.79
CA ASP A 687 -30.71 14.62 17.79
C ASP A 687 -31.21 13.37 18.57
N PRO A 688 -31.41 12.18 17.95
CA PRO A 688 -31.75 10.95 18.68
C PRO A 688 -30.68 10.48 19.67
N ALA A 689 -29.40 10.47 19.27
CA ALA A 689 -28.31 10.02 20.13
C ALA A 689 -28.09 10.99 21.31
N LYS A 690 -28.24 12.29 21.08
CA LYS A 690 -28.25 13.32 22.14
C LYS A 690 -29.43 13.16 23.10
N ALA A 691 -30.63 12.87 22.57
CA ALA A 691 -31.80 12.63 23.41
C ALA A 691 -31.57 11.45 24.36
N GLU A 692 -31.02 10.34 23.87
CA GLU A 692 -30.67 9.17 24.68
C GLU A 692 -29.54 9.45 25.69
N ALA A 693 -28.44 10.07 25.25
CA ALA A 693 -27.30 10.40 26.10
C ALA A 693 -27.67 11.37 27.24
N SER A 694 -28.53 12.36 26.96
CA SER A 694 -28.99 13.34 27.95
C SER A 694 -29.90 12.79 29.06
N GLN A 695 -30.31 11.51 28.97
CA GLN A 695 -31.16 10.83 29.95
C GLN A 695 -30.37 9.95 30.95
N GLN A 696 -29.06 9.75 30.76
CA GLN A 696 -28.23 8.88 31.62
C GLN A 696 -27.53 9.71 32.70
N ASP A 697 -27.69 9.36 33.98
CA ASP A 697 -27.08 10.08 35.12
C ASP A 697 -25.54 9.91 35.17
N GLU A 698 -25.01 8.85 34.56
CA GLU A 698 -23.58 8.54 34.43
C GLU A 698 -22.86 9.43 33.41
N LEU A 699 -23.59 10.01 32.45
CA LEU A 699 -23.03 10.83 31.37
C LEU A 699 -23.02 12.31 31.75
N ARG A 700 -21.89 12.78 32.30
CA ARG A 700 -21.70 14.19 32.62
C ARG A 700 -21.40 15.00 31.35
N PHE A 701 -22.40 15.72 30.85
CA PHE A 701 -22.20 16.72 29.79
C PHE A 701 -21.06 17.70 30.14
N ILE A 702 -20.16 17.93 29.19
CA ILE A 702 -19.02 18.85 29.30
C ILE A 702 -19.29 20.13 28.49
N THR A 703 -19.53 19.97 27.19
CA THR A 703 -19.46 21.04 26.18
C THR A 703 -20.13 20.62 24.86
N THR A 704 -20.34 21.59 23.97
CA THR A 704 -20.82 21.37 22.59
C THR A 704 -19.82 21.97 21.60
N SER A 705 -19.09 21.11 20.87
CA SER A 705 -18.31 21.50 19.70
C SER A 705 -19.11 21.11 18.45
N ALA A 706 -20.04 22.00 18.07
CA ALA A 706 -21.14 21.68 17.15
C ALA A 706 -20.66 21.02 15.83
N PRO A 707 -21.29 19.91 15.38
CA PRO A 707 -22.55 19.35 15.86
C PRO A 707 -22.45 18.46 17.12
N TRP A 708 -21.26 18.25 17.70
CA TRP A 708 -21.03 17.25 18.75
C TRP A 708 -21.32 17.79 20.15
N ASP A 709 -22.19 17.10 20.89
CA ASP A 709 -22.29 17.20 22.35
C ASP A 709 -21.35 16.16 22.98
N ILE A 710 -20.54 16.60 23.94
CA ILE A 710 -19.43 15.81 24.50
C ILE A 710 -19.67 15.59 25.99
N TYR A 711 -19.58 14.32 26.42
CA TYR A 711 -19.88 13.84 27.76
C TYR A 711 -18.67 13.10 28.36
N GLU A 712 -18.48 13.21 29.66
CA GLU A 712 -17.57 12.36 30.44
C GLU A 712 -18.36 11.29 31.19
N LEU A 713 -17.97 10.03 31.04
CA LEU A 713 -18.57 8.89 31.71
C LEU A 713 -18.02 8.73 33.13
N ILE A 714 -18.88 8.96 34.12
CA ILE A 714 -18.54 8.84 35.54
C ILE A 714 -18.29 7.35 35.89
N GLY A 715 -17.22 7.08 36.64
CA GLY A 715 -16.91 5.75 37.16
C GLY A 715 -16.09 4.84 36.23
N SER A 716 -15.86 5.24 34.98
CA SER A 716 -15.01 4.50 34.04
C SER A 716 -13.53 4.50 34.48
N ASN A 717 -12.93 3.31 34.58
CA ASN A 717 -11.54 3.11 35.00
C ASN A 717 -10.84 2.09 34.09
N ILE A 718 -9.57 2.32 33.74
CA ILE A 718 -8.78 1.34 32.97
C ILE A 718 -8.24 0.21 33.85
N VAL A 719 -7.96 0.49 35.13
CA VAL A 719 -7.46 -0.49 36.11
C VAL A 719 -8.32 -0.41 37.36
N GLU A 720 -8.90 -1.53 37.80
CA GLU A 720 -9.76 -1.58 38.99
C GLU A 720 -9.67 -2.93 39.72
N PRO A 721 -9.88 -2.96 41.05
CA PRO A 721 -9.94 -4.21 41.80
C PRO A 721 -11.30 -4.90 41.60
N LEU A 722 -11.30 -6.21 41.39
CA LEU A 722 -12.53 -6.97 41.26
C LEU A 722 -13.22 -7.17 42.62
N SER A 723 -14.56 -7.15 42.61
CA SER A 723 -15.42 -7.41 43.76
C SER A 723 -15.85 -8.88 43.90
N VAL A 724 -15.77 -9.64 42.80
CA VAL A 724 -16.06 -11.08 42.72
C VAL A 724 -14.93 -11.78 41.98
N GLN A 725 -14.52 -12.95 42.46
CA GLN A 725 -13.46 -13.75 41.86
C GLN A 725 -13.88 -14.26 40.46
N PRO A 726 -13.01 -14.17 39.43
CA PRO A 726 -13.30 -14.73 38.11
C PRO A 726 -13.51 -16.25 38.11
N VAL A 727 -14.20 -16.74 37.08
CA VAL A 727 -14.44 -18.16 36.83
C VAL A 727 -13.69 -18.62 35.57
N VAL A 728 -13.02 -19.77 35.62
CA VAL A 728 -12.26 -20.31 34.47
C VAL A 728 -13.19 -21.16 33.60
N VAL A 729 -13.26 -20.85 32.31
CA VAL A 729 -13.99 -21.66 31.32
C VAL A 729 -13.03 -22.69 30.71
N ASN A 730 -13.40 -23.97 30.74
CA ASN A 730 -12.59 -25.06 30.19
C ASN A 730 -12.45 -24.94 28.66
N GLU A 731 -11.31 -25.38 28.11
CA GLU A 731 -11.03 -25.38 26.66
C GLU A 731 -12.13 -26.08 25.84
N ARG A 732 -12.66 -25.41 24.80
CA ARG A 732 -13.70 -25.94 23.92
C ARG A 732 -13.17 -26.19 22.51
N ALA A 733 -13.51 -27.35 21.94
CA ALA A 733 -13.12 -27.70 20.58
C ALA A 733 -13.79 -26.78 19.53
N GLY A 734 -13.00 -26.35 18.53
CA GLY A 734 -13.41 -25.44 17.46
C GLY A 734 -12.29 -24.47 17.07
N ASP A 735 -12.58 -23.50 16.19
CA ASP A 735 -11.73 -22.30 16.04
C ASP A 735 -11.81 -21.51 17.35
N GLN A 736 -10.67 -21.24 17.97
CA GLN A 736 -10.63 -20.55 19.25
C GLN A 736 -11.09 -19.09 19.12
N ARG A 737 -10.90 -18.43 17.97
CA ARG A 737 -11.43 -17.06 17.75
C ARG A 737 -12.95 -17.02 17.92
N GLU A 738 -13.64 -17.99 17.32
CA GLU A 738 -15.09 -18.13 17.46
C GLU A 738 -15.48 -18.44 18.90
N ARG A 739 -14.79 -19.39 19.57
CA ARG A 739 -15.09 -19.75 20.98
C ARG A 739 -14.89 -18.58 21.95
N ASN A 740 -13.94 -17.71 21.67
CA ASN A 740 -13.66 -16.51 22.47
C ASN A 740 -14.68 -15.39 22.17
N LEU A 741 -15.12 -15.26 20.92
CA LEU A 741 -16.16 -14.32 20.52
C LEU A 741 -17.55 -14.72 21.06
N GLU A 742 -17.89 -16.01 21.03
CA GLU A 742 -19.07 -16.58 21.71
C GLU A 742 -19.06 -16.19 23.20
N LEU A 743 -17.98 -16.51 23.91
CA LEU A 743 -17.87 -16.30 25.36
C LEU A 743 -17.91 -14.80 25.71
N GLY A 744 -17.10 -14.00 25.03
CA GLY A 744 -17.00 -12.57 25.26
C GLY A 744 -18.28 -11.81 24.92
N THR A 745 -18.98 -12.14 23.82
CA THR A 745 -20.28 -11.50 23.50
C THR A 745 -21.39 -11.94 24.45
N SER A 746 -21.34 -13.18 24.95
CA SER A 746 -22.30 -13.67 25.94
C SER A 746 -22.16 -12.96 27.28
N TRP A 747 -20.92 -12.76 27.77
CA TRP A 747 -20.71 -11.95 28.96
C TRP A 747 -21.07 -10.48 28.71
N PHE A 748 -20.54 -9.88 27.64
CA PHE A 748 -20.65 -8.44 27.36
C PHE A 748 -22.10 -7.97 27.16
N GLN A 749 -22.94 -8.78 26.51
CA GLN A 749 -24.32 -8.41 26.18
C GLN A 749 -25.38 -8.99 27.12
N ARG A 750 -25.01 -9.90 28.04
CA ARG A 750 -25.93 -10.60 28.95
C ARG A 750 -25.30 -10.84 30.33
N GLN A 751 -24.75 -9.79 30.96
CA GLN A 751 -24.04 -9.90 32.25
C GLN A 751 -24.88 -10.55 33.37
N ASP A 752 -26.21 -10.41 33.36
CA ASP A 752 -27.12 -11.04 34.33
C ASP A 752 -27.04 -12.58 34.36
N ASP A 753 -26.63 -13.23 33.26
CA ASP A 753 -26.40 -14.69 33.20
C ASP A 753 -25.06 -15.12 33.82
N TRP A 754 -24.20 -14.18 34.23
CA TRP A 754 -22.81 -14.41 34.65
C TRP A 754 -22.51 -13.83 36.04
N ALA A 755 -22.66 -14.65 37.09
CA ALA A 755 -22.33 -14.25 38.47
C ALA A 755 -20.83 -13.96 38.73
N ALA A 756 -19.95 -14.22 37.75
CA ALA A 756 -18.53 -13.86 37.76
C ALA A 756 -18.03 -13.66 36.32
N ILE A 757 -16.99 -12.83 36.14
CA ILE A 757 -16.36 -12.63 34.81
C ILE A 757 -15.66 -13.93 34.39
N PRO A 758 -15.92 -14.45 33.17
CA PRO A 758 -15.26 -15.65 32.68
C PRO A 758 -13.86 -15.37 32.13
N ALA A 759 -12.96 -16.33 32.38
CA ALA A 759 -11.54 -16.29 32.05
C ALA A 759 -11.10 -17.54 31.27
N ASP A 760 -10.17 -17.37 30.32
CA ASP A 760 -9.59 -18.49 29.54
C ASP A 760 -8.66 -19.36 30.42
N SER A 761 -8.13 -18.79 31.50
CA SER A 761 -7.22 -19.44 32.44
C SER A 761 -7.16 -18.68 33.77
N GLY A 762 -6.62 -19.30 34.81
CA GLY A 762 -6.49 -18.69 36.14
C GLY A 762 -5.76 -19.59 37.14
N PRO A 763 -5.52 -19.10 38.36
CA PRO A 763 -5.13 -19.87 39.53
C PRO A 763 -5.97 -21.15 39.75
N ASP A 764 -5.35 -22.16 40.38
CA ASP A 764 -5.98 -23.49 40.59
C ASP A 764 -7.15 -23.50 41.59
N ASP A 765 -7.31 -22.44 42.38
CA ASP A 765 -8.43 -22.23 43.32
C ASP A 765 -9.59 -21.43 42.71
N TRP A 766 -9.49 -20.98 41.47
CA TRP A 766 -10.64 -20.44 40.74
C TRP A 766 -11.59 -21.56 40.31
N GLN A 767 -12.90 -21.34 40.42
CA GLN A 767 -13.90 -22.30 39.96
C GLN A 767 -13.72 -22.54 38.46
N ARG A 768 -13.78 -23.81 38.05
CA ARG A 768 -13.64 -24.25 36.66
C ARG A 768 -14.99 -24.77 36.16
N ILE A 769 -15.47 -24.23 35.05
CA ILE A 769 -16.78 -24.54 34.46
C ILE A 769 -16.68 -24.90 32.98
N ASP A 770 -17.70 -25.58 32.48
CA ASP A 770 -17.98 -25.77 31.06
C ASP A 770 -19.09 -24.79 30.63
N VAL A 771 -19.14 -24.46 29.34
CA VAL A 771 -20.19 -23.60 28.78
C VAL A 771 -20.79 -24.22 27.52
N GLU A 772 -22.12 -24.20 27.40
CA GLU A 772 -22.86 -24.74 26.26
C GLU A 772 -23.65 -23.65 25.52
N ILE A 773 -24.06 -23.92 24.29
CA ILE A 773 -24.79 -22.95 23.45
C ILE A 773 -26.22 -22.79 23.96
N ASP A 774 -26.65 -21.54 24.16
CA ASP A 774 -28.06 -21.20 24.39
C ASP A 774 -28.86 -21.42 23.09
N MET A 775 -29.50 -22.59 23.03
CA MET A 775 -30.28 -23.03 21.87
C MET A 775 -31.61 -22.28 21.72
N ASP A 776 -32.13 -21.63 22.78
CA ASP A 776 -33.43 -20.96 22.76
C ASP A 776 -33.35 -19.57 22.10
N VAL A 777 -32.17 -18.94 22.09
CA VAL A 777 -31.89 -17.62 21.47
C VAL A 777 -31.07 -17.72 20.17
N ARG A 778 -30.90 -18.93 19.65
CA ARG A 778 -30.06 -19.23 18.49
C ARG A 778 -30.65 -18.64 17.19
N VAL A 779 -29.81 -18.06 16.35
CA VAL A 779 -30.21 -17.48 15.06
C VAL A 779 -29.31 -18.03 13.96
N GLY A 780 -29.93 -18.79 13.03
CA GLY A 780 -29.27 -19.47 11.92
C GLY A 780 -28.45 -20.71 12.31
N GLU A 781 -28.20 -21.59 11.35
CA GLU A 781 -27.32 -22.75 11.49
C GLU A 781 -25.87 -22.47 11.00
N PRO A 782 -24.86 -23.27 11.42
CA PRO A 782 -23.47 -23.08 11.01
C PRO A 782 -23.29 -23.10 9.48
N GLY A 783 -22.83 -21.98 8.91
CA GLY A 783 -22.66 -21.78 7.48
C GLY A 783 -23.87 -21.13 6.76
N GLU A 784 -24.95 -20.82 7.47
CA GLU A 784 -26.04 -19.99 6.91
C GLU A 784 -25.68 -18.49 6.96
N ARG A 785 -26.11 -17.74 5.94
CA ARG A 785 -25.88 -16.27 5.86
C ARG A 785 -26.65 -15.47 6.92
N SER A 786 -27.66 -16.08 7.53
CA SER A 786 -28.48 -15.52 8.62
C SER A 786 -27.98 -15.95 10.00
N ARG A 787 -26.78 -16.55 10.10
CA ARG A 787 -26.20 -16.91 11.39
C ARG A 787 -25.81 -15.67 12.19
N ASN A 788 -26.09 -15.71 13.50
CA ASN A 788 -25.39 -14.89 14.49
C ASN A 788 -24.39 -15.73 15.29
N VAL A 789 -23.39 -15.09 15.89
CA VAL A 789 -22.50 -15.72 16.87
C VAL A 789 -23.35 -16.38 17.96
N ASP A 790 -23.10 -17.65 18.25
CA ASP A 790 -23.86 -18.41 19.25
C ASP A 790 -23.63 -17.80 20.66
N TYR A 791 -24.70 -17.52 21.40
CA TYR A 791 -24.57 -17.20 22.83
C TYR A 791 -24.31 -18.49 23.62
N VAL A 792 -23.57 -18.38 24.72
CA VAL A 792 -23.21 -19.50 25.60
C VAL A 792 -23.55 -19.21 27.05
N LEU A 793 -23.91 -20.26 27.79
CA LEU A 793 -24.29 -20.21 29.20
C LEU A 793 -23.43 -21.18 30.04
N PRO A 794 -23.21 -20.89 31.34
CA PRO A 794 -22.50 -21.78 32.24
C PRO A 794 -23.30 -23.07 32.51
N VAL A 795 -22.65 -24.24 32.36
CA VAL A 795 -23.27 -25.57 32.59
C VAL A 795 -23.36 -25.89 34.09
N GLN A 796 -22.40 -25.40 34.88
CA GLN A 796 -22.39 -25.48 36.33
C GLN A 796 -22.80 -24.14 36.94
N GLU A 797 -23.52 -24.17 38.06
CA GLU A 797 -23.82 -22.97 38.85
C GLU A 797 -22.51 -22.31 39.30
N ILE A 798 -22.34 -21.02 38.97
CA ILE A 798 -21.20 -20.22 39.41
C ILE A 798 -21.40 -19.89 40.89
N GLU A 799 -20.45 -20.26 41.75
CA GLU A 799 -20.47 -19.93 43.18
C GLU A 799 -19.69 -18.60 43.39
N PRO A 800 -20.36 -17.44 43.55
CA PRO A 800 -19.68 -16.15 43.55
C PRO A 800 -18.85 -15.94 44.82
N VAL A 801 -17.53 -16.00 44.70
CA VAL A 801 -16.59 -15.72 45.78
C VAL A 801 -16.37 -14.21 45.87
N ALA A 802 -16.95 -13.57 46.88
CA ALA A 802 -16.78 -12.15 47.15
C ALA A 802 -15.34 -11.82 47.60
N LEU A 803 -14.73 -10.83 46.94
CA LEU A 803 -13.36 -10.40 47.19
C LEU A 803 -13.28 -9.27 48.24
N PRO A 804 -12.15 -9.13 48.97
CA PRO A 804 -11.90 -7.97 49.80
C PRO A 804 -11.83 -6.68 48.96
N GLN A 805 -12.46 -5.60 49.44
CA GLN A 805 -12.24 -4.28 48.85
C GLN A 805 -10.80 -3.82 49.14
N ILE A 806 -10.05 -3.57 48.07
CA ILE A 806 -8.69 -2.99 48.10
C ILE A 806 -8.68 -1.67 47.35
N LYS A 807 -7.61 -0.89 47.47
CA LYS A 807 -7.39 0.33 46.70
C LYS A 807 -6.29 0.12 45.66
N VAL A 808 -6.63 0.38 44.39
CA VAL A 808 -5.64 0.65 43.32
C VAL A 808 -5.28 2.14 43.35
N SER A 809 -4.01 2.48 43.16
CA SER A 809 -3.59 3.88 42.92
C SER A 809 -2.38 3.99 42.00
N ASP A 810 -1.99 5.23 41.69
CA ASP A 810 -0.76 5.57 40.98
C ASP A 810 -0.65 4.96 39.56
N VAL A 811 -1.83 4.71 38.98
CA VAL A 811 -2.05 4.14 37.65
C VAL A 811 -1.40 5.00 36.57
N GLN A 812 -0.39 4.44 35.90
CA GLN A 812 0.35 5.03 34.80
C GLN A 812 0.21 4.12 33.58
N ILE A 813 -0.30 4.70 32.48
CA ILE A 813 -0.51 3.99 31.22
C ILE A 813 0.49 4.56 30.22
N GLY A 814 1.44 3.73 29.80
CA GLY A 814 2.34 4.01 28.69
C GLY A 814 1.87 3.28 27.43
N GLN A 815 2.40 3.68 26.28
CA GLN A 815 2.06 3.06 24.99
C GLN A 815 2.32 1.54 24.92
N GLN A 816 3.23 1.02 25.77
CA GLN A 816 3.58 -0.41 25.85
C GLN A 816 3.66 -0.93 27.30
N SER A 817 3.11 -0.20 28.28
CA SER A 817 3.15 -0.57 29.69
C SER A 817 1.91 -0.12 30.47
N VAL A 818 1.57 -0.85 31.53
CA VAL A 818 0.58 -0.43 32.53
C VAL A 818 1.19 -0.69 33.91
N GLU A 819 1.25 0.35 34.74
CA GLU A 819 1.92 0.32 36.04
C GLU A 819 0.96 0.88 37.09
N PHE A 820 0.82 0.23 38.25
CA PHE A 820 -0.06 0.66 39.33
C PHE A 820 0.36 0.04 40.67
N SER A 821 -0.08 0.66 41.76
CA SER A 821 0.12 0.13 43.12
C SER A 821 -1.19 -0.32 43.75
N VAL A 822 -1.11 -1.29 44.67
CA VAL A 822 -2.22 -1.81 45.48
C VAL A 822 -1.88 -1.76 46.97
N ASP A 823 -2.87 -1.46 47.82
CA ASP A 823 -2.68 -1.45 49.29
C ASP A 823 -2.71 -2.85 49.92
N GLN A 824 -3.28 -3.85 49.23
CA GLN A 824 -3.26 -5.26 49.62
C GLN A 824 -3.05 -6.19 48.42
N ILE A 825 -2.19 -7.20 48.61
CA ILE A 825 -1.88 -8.24 47.61
C ILE A 825 -2.91 -9.39 47.62
N GLY A 826 -2.90 -10.20 46.56
CA GLY A 826 -3.70 -11.42 46.43
C GLY A 826 -5.15 -11.22 45.98
N VAL A 827 -5.60 -9.99 45.75
CA VAL A 827 -6.94 -9.68 45.23
C VAL A 827 -6.86 -9.39 43.73
N PRO A 828 -7.59 -10.13 42.86
CA PRO A 828 -7.60 -9.90 41.42
C PRO A 828 -7.90 -8.45 41.02
N VAL A 829 -7.10 -7.93 40.08
CA VAL A 829 -7.24 -6.59 39.48
C VAL A 829 -7.51 -6.74 37.98
N LEU A 830 -8.59 -6.12 37.50
CA LEU A 830 -8.95 -6.01 36.10
C LEU A 830 -8.19 -4.86 35.44
N VAL A 831 -7.67 -5.12 34.25
CA VAL A 831 -7.00 -4.16 33.36
C VAL A 831 -7.71 -4.20 32.01
N ARG A 832 -8.45 -3.13 31.70
CA ARG A 832 -9.24 -2.95 30.47
C ARG A 832 -8.37 -2.61 29.26
N VAL A 833 -7.27 -3.34 29.07
CA VAL A 833 -6.41 -3.26 27.87
C VAL A 833 -6.55 -4.58 27.12
N SER A 834 -6.66 -4.50 25.80
CA SER A 834 -6.85 -5.67 24.94
C SER A 834 -5.76 -6.73 25.20
N TYR A 835 -6.16 -7.97 25.49
CA TYR A 835 -5.22 -9.06 25.72
C TYR A 835 -4.44 -9.40 24.45
N PHE A 836 -3.15 -9.68 24.64
CA PHE A 836 -2.29 -10.32 23.65
C PHE A 836 -1.18 -11.11 24.38
N PRO A 837 -0.75 -12.30 23.90
CA PRO A 837 0.20 -13.17 24.63
C PRO A 837 1.63 -12.60 24.81
N ASN A 838 1.93 -11.44 24.23
CA ASN A 838 3.18 -10.72 24.42
C ASN A 838 3.19 -9.84 25.70
N TRP A 839 2.05 -9.70 26.40
CA TRP A 839 2.01 -8.99 27.69
C TRP A 839 2.64 -9.83 28.80
N ALA A 840 3.78 -9.36 29.31
CA ALA A 840 4.43 -9.88 30.50
C ALA A 840 4.02 -9.03 31.72
N VAL A 841 4.01 -9.64 32.92
CA VAL A 841 3.77 -8.93 34.18
C VAL A 841 4.87 -9.21 35.20
N SER A 842 5.08 -8.25 36.09
CA SER A 842 5.94 -8.34 37.26
C SER A 842 5.22 -7.74 38.46
N GLY A 843 5.44 -8.32 39.64
CA GLY A 843 4.70 -7.96 40.86
C GLY A 843 3.29 -8.57 40.95
N ALA A 844 2.88 -9.40 40.00
CA ALA A 844 1.61 -10.13 39.99
C ALA A 844 1.75 -11.46 39.24
N ASP A 845 0.81 -12.38 39.44
CA ASP A 845 0.60 -13.56 38.61
C ASP A 845 -0.41 -13.25 37.47
N GLY A 846 -0.23 -13.89 36.31
CA GLY A 846 -0.98 -13.62 35.07
C GLY A 846 -0.06 -13.11 33.94
N PRO A 847 -0.54 -12.23 33.05
CA PRO A 847 -1.93 -11.78 32.91
C PRO A 847 -2.83 -12.89 32.36
N TYR A 848 -3.98 -13.08 33.00
CA TYR A 848 -5.03 -14.00 32.56
C TYR A 848 -5.97 -13.26 31.63
N ARG A 849 -6.36 -13.88 30.52
CA ARG A 849 -7.36 -13.31 29.61
C ARG A 849 -8.76 -13.50 30.19
N VAL A 850 -9.56 -12.44 30.13
CA VAL A 850 -10.97 -12.44 30.56
C VAL A 850 -11.86 -11.80 29.50
N SER A 851 -13.15 -12.08 29.56
CA SER A 851 -14.13 -11.40 28.72
C SER A 851 -14.15 -9.88 28.96
N PRO A 852 -14.39 -9.06 27.93
CA PRO A 852 -14.68 -9.43 26.55
C PRO A 852 -13.40 -9.71 25.73
N ASN A 853 -12.30 -9.00 26.01
CA ASN A 853 -10.92 -9.35 25.61
C ASN A 853 -9.89 -8.66 26.53
N HIS A 854 -10.15 -8.60 27.84
CA HIS A 854 -9.34 -7.84 28.81
C HIS A 854 -8.34 -8.73 29.55
N MET A 855 -7.59 -8.14 30.47
CA MET A 855 -6.59 -8.82 31.29
C MET A 855 -6.94 -8.74 32.79
N VAL A 856 -6.74 -9.83 33.53
CA VAL A 856 -6.73 -9.85 35.00
C VAL A 856 -5.35 -10.27 35.50
N VAL A 857 -4.87 -9.61 36.55
CA VAL A 857 -3.64 -9.94 37.25
C VAL A 857 -3.92 -10.12 38.74
N VAL A 858 -3.18 -11.00 39.41
CA VAL A 858 -3.29 -11.23 40.86
C VAL A 858 -2.02 -10.71 41.54
N PRO A 859 -2.06 -9.55 42.22
CA PRO A 859 -0.85 -8.93 42.77
C PRO A 859 -0.15 -9.82 43.79
N THR A 860 1.16 -9.99 43.64
CA THR A 860 2.08 -10.65 44.59
C THR A 860 3.04 -9.66 45.25
N SER A 861 3.05 -8.41 44.74
CA SER A 861 3.74 -7.22 45.24
C SER A 861 2.72 -6.09 45.42
N THR A 862 3.06 -5.08 46.23
CA THR A 862 2.30 -3.81 46.30
C THR A 862 2.35 -3.01 45.01
N ASP A 863 3.33 -3.30 44.15
CA ASP A 863 3.61 -2.55 42.92
C ASP A 863 3.61 -3.53 41.75
N VAL A 864 2.72 -3.30 40.80
CA VAL A 864 2.44 -4.17 39.66
C VAL A 864 2.81 -3.44 38.36
N ARG A 865 3.53 -4.15 37.48
CA ARG A 865 4.09 -3.59 36.25
C ARG A 865 3.94 -4.57 35.10
N MET A 866 3.07 -4.24 34.15
CA MET A 866 2.81 -4.97 32.91
C MET A 866 3.54 -4.30 31.75
N GLU A 867 4.15 -5.09 30.86
CA GLU A 867 4.83 -4.61 29.66
C GLU A 867 4.56 -5.50 28.44
N TYR A 868 4.36 -4.90 27.28
CA TYR A 868 4.32 -5.62 26.00
C TYR A 868 5.75 -5.89 25.50
N GLN A 869 6.15 -7.16 25.47
CA GLN A 869 7.54 -7.57 25.19
C GLN A 869 7.67 -8.47 23.95
N LYS A 870 8.89 -8.69 23.46
CA LYS A 870 9.16 -9.60 22.31
C LYS A 870 9.38 -11.03 22.80
N THR A 871 8.59 -11.97 22.27
CA THR A 871 8.66 -13.39 22.64
C THR A 871 9.94 -14.06 22.12
N SER A 872 10.25 -15.25 22.67
CA SER A 872 11.31 -16.13 22.13
C SER A 872 11.08 -16.51 20.66
N LEU A 873 9.83 -16.61 20.23
CA LEU A 873 9.43 -16.84 18.84
C LEU A 873 9.78 -15.66 17.93
N ASP A 874 9.54 -14.42 18.39
CA ASP A 874 9.90 -13.21 17.64
C ASP A 874 11.43 -13.13 17.43
N TRP A 875 12.21 -13.40 18.49
CA TRP A 875 13.68 -13.46 18.41
C TRP A 875 14.19 -14.58 17.51
N PHE A 876 13.53 -15.74 17.46
CA PHE A 876 13.86 -16.82 16.53
C PHE A 876 13.67 -16.38 15.06
N PHE A 877 12.57 -15.72 14.73
CA PHE A 877 12.30 -15.23 13.38
C PHE A 877 13.22 -14.06 12.95
N TYR A 878 13.65 -13.22 13.90
CA TYR A 878 14.73 -12.26 13.66
C TYR A 878 16.06 -12.99 13.36
N GLY A 879 16.39 -14.06 14.10
CA GLY A 879 17.56 -14.90 13.84
C GLY A 879 17.57 -15.55 12.46
N LEU A 880 16.42 -16.06 12.01
CA LEU A 880 16.24 -16.55 10.64
C LEU A 880 16.46 -15.45 9.58
N THR A 881 16.07 -14.21 9.88
CA THR A 881 16.28 -13.06 8.99
C THR A 881 17.76 -12.67 8.89
N VAL A 882 18.50 -12.69 10.00
CA VAL A 882 19.96 -12.52 10.00
C VAL A 882 20.64 -13.63 9.19
N LEU A 883 20.15 -14.87 9.27
CA LEU A 883 20.63 -15.96 8.41
C LEU A 883 20.33 -15.71 6.93
N GLY A 884 19.15 -15.19 6.57
CA GLY A 884 18.79 -14.77 5.21
C GLY A 884 19.73 -13.70 4.66
N ILE A 885 20.04 -12.67 5.46
CA ILE A 885 21.04 -11.64 5.15
C ILE A 885 22.43 -12.27 4.95
N GLY A 886 22.84 -13.19 5.82
CA GLY A 886 24.08 -13.96 5.67
C GLY A 886 24.15 -14.76 4.36
N LEU A 887 23.04 -15.40 3.96
CA LEU A 887 22.93 -16.10 2.69
C LEU A 887 23.07 -15.15 1.49
N CYS A 888 22.54 -13.93 1.54
CA CYS A 888 22.75 -12.93 0.48
C CYS A 888 24.24 -12.64 0.24
N PHE A 889 25.04 -12.47 1.31
CA PHE A 889 26.49 -12.31 1.19
C PHE A 889 27.19 -13.59 0.69
N PHE A 890 26.80 -14.77 1.20
CA PHE A 890 27.35 -16.06 0.78
C PHE A 890 27.10 -16.33 -0.71
N TRP A 891 25.86 -16.14 -1.18
CA TRP A 891 25.49 -16.26 -2.59
C TRP A 891 26.18 -15.22 -3.46
N ARG A 892 26.34 -13.99 -2.98
CA ARG A 892 27.10 -12.95 -3.70
C ARG A 892 28.57 -13.33 -3.90
N ARG A 893 29.18 -14.03 -2.92
CA ARG A 893 30.55 -14.56 -2.98
C ARG A 893 30.67 -15.84 -3.82
N ARG A 894 29.67 -16.72 -3.80
CA ARG A 894 29.59 -17.94 -4.64
C ARG A 894 29.43 -17.62 -6.13
N GLY A 895 28.85 -16.47 -6.47
CA GLY A 895 28.63 -16.03 -7.84
C GLY A 895 27.31 -16.53 -8.45
N ASP A 896 27.16 -16.24 -9.75
CA ASP A 896 26.04 -16.66 -10.58
C ASP A 896 26.18 -18.15 -10.97
N LEU A 897 25.05 -18.84 -11.19
CA LEU A 897 25.05 -20.24 -11.63
C LEU A 897 25.26 -20.37 -13.14
N GLN A 898 25.87 -21.47 -13.58
CA GLN A 898 26.07 -21.77 -15.01
C GLN A 898 25.19 -22.95 -15.44
N PHE A 899 24.17 -22.67 -16.25
CA PHE A 899 23.29 -23.67 -16.87
C PHE A 899 23.92 -24.24 -18.16
N ALA A 900 23.44 -25.41 -18.60
CA ALA A 900 24.02 -26.10 -19.77
C ALA A 900 23.56 -25.53 -21.13
N GLY A 901 22.43 -24.83 -21.14
CA GLY A 901 21.85 -24.14 -22.30
C GLY A 901 20.78 -23.17 -21.83
N GLU A 902 20.29 -22.32 -22.73
CA GLU A 902 19.33 -21.25 -22.38
C GLU A 902 17.95 -21.77 -21.95
N PHE A 903 17.57 -22.97 -22.41
CA PHE A 903 16.32 -23.65 -22.04
C PHE A 903 16.56 -24.86 -21.10
N PRO A 904 15.53 -25.37 -20.40
CA PRO A 904 15.60 -26.63 -19.64
C PRO A 904 15.89 -27.84 -20.53
N SER A 905 16.55 -28.86 -19.98
CA SER A 905 16.85 -30.13 -20.68
C SER A 905 15.99 -31.27 -20.13
N TRP A 906 14.83 -31.48 -20.76
CA TRP A 906 13.88 -32.54 -20.39
C TRP A 906 14.26 -33.88 -21.03
N GLY A 907 15.36 -34.45 -20.51
CA GLY A 907 16.01 -35.65 -21.03
C GLY A 907 17.25 -35.33 -21.88
N SER A 908 18.27 -36.19 -21.96
CA SER A 908 18.43 -37.51 -21.32
C SER A 908 19.69 -37.55 -20.43
N ASN A 909 19.69 -38.44 -19.44
CA ASN A 909 20.87 -38.76 -18.65
C ASN A 909 20.73 -40.22 -18.19
N GLY A 910 21.35 -41.20 -18.87
CA GLY A 910 21.21 -42.59 -18.44
C GLY A 910 21.36 -43.74 -19.44
N THR A 911 22.24 -43.66 -20.44
CA THR A 911 23.10 -44.81 -20.82
C THR A 911 24.35 -44.27 -21.48
N GLY A 912 25.53 -44.60 -20.94
CA GLY A 912 26.79 -44.36 -21.64
C GLY A 912 27.10 -45.50 -22.60
N ASN A 913 27.66 -45.16 -23.76
CA ASN A 913 28.70 -45.96 -24.39
C ASN A 913 29.50 -45.04 -25.32
N ASP A 914 30.82 -45.13 -25.26
CA ASP A 914 31.65 -44.73 -26.39
C ASP A 914 31.30 -45.59 -27.61
N LEU A 915 31.36 -45.02 -28.81
CA LEU A 915 32.00 -45.60 -30.01
C LEU A 915 31.71 -44.73 -31.25
N HIS A 916 32.78 -44.46 -32.01
CA HIS A 916 32.81 -43.92 -33.38
C HIS A 916 32.10 -42.57 -33.66
N GLY A 917 32.89 -41.60 -34.12
CA GLY A 917 32.40 -40.58 -35.04
C GLY A 917 32.64 -41.01 -36.49
N ASP A 918 31.87 -40.43 -37.40
CA ASP A 918 32.18 -40.23 -38.82
C ASP A 918 31.44 -38.96 -39.26
N ASP A 919 31.96 -38.24 -40.26
CA ASP A 919 31.38 -36.96 -40.72
C ASP A 919 30.07 -37.17 -41.49
N VAL A 920 29.00 -36.48 -41.08
CA VAL A 920 27.82 -36.25 -41.93
C VAL A 920 27.38 -34.79 -41.79
N ASP A 921 27.65 -34.00 -42.83
CA ASP A 921 27.12 -32.65 -43.00
C ASP A 921 25.59 -32.71 -43.22
N GLY A 922 24.84 -31.79 -42.62
CA GLY A 922 23.41 -31.98 -42.37
C GLY A 922 22.69 -30.75 -41.82
N SER A 923 22.57 -29.71 -42.65
CA SER A 923 21.94 -28.43 -42.31
C SER A 923 20.49 -28.57 -41.82
N LEU A 924 20.24 -28.35 -40.52
CA LEU A 924 18.88 -28.17 -39.97
C LEU A 924 18.83 -27.30 -38.70
N THR A 925 19.74 -26.32 -38.58
CA THR A 925 19.66 -25.28 -37.54
C THR A 925 18.57 -24.26 -37.89
N GLY A 926 17.42 -24.36 -37.23
CA GLY A 926 16.44 -23.27 -37.20
C GLY A 926 17.03 -22.07 -36.47
N GLU A 927 17.58 -21.11 -37.22
CA GLU A 927 18.31 -19.98 -36.68
C GLU A 927 17.36 -18.98 -36.01
N VAL A 928 17.18 -19.13 -34.69
CA VAL A 928 16.54 -18.12 -33.85
C VAL A 928 17.46 -16.91 -33.81
N ALA A 929 17.01 -15.79 -34.39
CA ALA A 929 17.79 -14.57 -34.47
C ALA A 929 18.17 -14.07 -33.06
N VAL A 930 19.43 -14.26 -32.68
CA VAL A 930 19.98 -13.77 -31.42
C VAL A 930 20.11 -12.26 -31.51
N VAL A 931 19.05 -11.53 -31.16
CA VAL A 931 19.10 -10.11 -30.86
C VAL A 931 20.23 -9.90 -29.85
N PRO A 932 21.31 -9.16 -30.20
CA PRO A 932 22.41 -8.96 -29.28
C PRO A 932 21.91 -8.29 -28.01
N ASP A 933 22.09 -8.93 -26.86
CA ASP A 933 21.72 -8.28 -25.61
C ASP A 933 22.51 -6.97 -25.49
N VAL A 934 21.76 -5.88 -25.38
CA VAL A 934 22.24 -4.50 -25.34
C VAL A 934 23.20 -4.27 -24.16
N TRP A 935 23.25 -5.20 -23.20
CA TRP A 935 24.16 -5.22 -22.06
C TRP A 935 25.17 -6.39 -22.03
N ALA A 936 25.13 -7.32 -22.99
CA ALA A 936 26.12 -8.40 -23.12
C ALA A 936 27.38 -7.94 -23.89
N PRO A 937 28.56 -8.51 -23.60
CA PRO A 937 29.75 -8.37 -24.42
C PRO A 937 29.80 -9.46 -25.49
N SER A 938 29.61 -9.10 -26.77
CA SER A 938 29.85 -9.96 -27.94
C SER A 938 31.16 -9.60 -28.63
N ARG A 939 31.74 -10.59 -29.35
CA ARG A 939 32.89 -10.41 -30.26
C ARG A 939 32.38 -10.38 -31.72
N PRO A 940 33.10 -9.74 -32.66
CA PRO A 940 32.67 -9.61 -34.05
C PRO A 940 33.17 -10.74 -34.95
N THR A 941 32.36 -11.08 -35.97
CA THR A 941 32.73 -11.64 -37.27
C THR A 941 31.64 -11.25 -38.27
N ASP A 942 32.03 -10.89 -39.49
CA ASP A 942 31.14 -10.34 -40.54
C ASP A 942 30.66 -11.42 -41.53
N GLU A 943 29.47 -11.23 -42.14
CA GLU A 943 29.22 -11.39 -43.60
C GLU A 943 27.77 -11.05 -44.00
N VAL A 944 27.53 -10.74 -45.28
CA VAL A 944 26.29 -10.23 -45.89
C VAL A 944 26.23 -10.67 -47.37
N PRO A 945 25.14 -11.30 -47.88
CA PRO A 945 24.32 -10.62 -48.92
C PRO A 945 22.83 -11.06 -49.13
N ASP A 946 21.98 -10.07 -49.43
CA ASP A 946 20.88 -9.97 -50.44
C ASP A 946 19.81 -11.09 -50.72
N PRO A 947 18.65 -10.76 -51.36
CA PRO A 947 17.38 -11.47 -51.13
C PRO A 947 16.59 -11.87 -52.43
N THR A 948 15.35 -11.37 -52.60
CA THR A 948 14.42 -11.49 -53.77
C THR A 948 13.56 -12.80 -53.87
N PRO A 949 12.36 -12.82 -54.53
CA PRO A 949 11.10 -12.98 -53.76
C PRO A 949 9.92 -13.76 -54.43
N MET A 950 8.69 -13.52 -53.93
CA MET A 950 7.34 -13.63 -54.56
C MET A 950 6.64 -15.01 -54.72
N TYR A 951 5.46 -15.19 -54.09
CA TYR A 951 4.12 -14.91 -54.69
C TYR A 951 2.91 -15.33 -53.81
N LEU A 952 1.85 -14.50 -53.77
CA LEU A 952 0.46 -14.79 -53.32
C LEU A 952 -0.37 -15.44 -54.48
N PRO A 953 -1.56 -16.09 -54.28
CA PRO A 953 -2.78 -15.39 -53.83
C PRO A 953 -3.90 -16.13 -53.02
N ASN A 954 -4.69 -15.28 -52.34
CA ASN A 954 -6.14 -15.26 -52.03
C ASN A 954 -7.13 -16.08 -52.90
N PRO A 955 -8.45 -16.18 -52.56
CA PRO A 955 -9.16 -15.85 -51.28
C PRO A 955 -10.20 -16.93 -50.83
N LEU A 956 -10.98 -16.63 -49.76
CA LEU A 956 -12.26 -17.30 -49.39
C LEU A 956 -13.39 -16.27 -49.19
N ALA A 957 -14.65 -16.71 -49.05
CA ALA A 957 -15.85 -15.84 -49.06
C ALA A 957 -16.87 -16.11 -47.93
N ASP A 958 -17.03 -15.08 -47.07
CA ASP A 958 -18.26 -14.29 -46.80
C ASP A 958 -19.50 -14.86 -46.03
N SER A 959 -20.22 -13.94 -45.35
CA SER A 959 -21.61 -13.98 -44.81
C SER A 959 -21.98 -14.92 -43.63
N SER A 960 -22.94 -14.63 -42.72
CA SER A 960 -23.59 -13.36 -42.26
C SER A 960 -24.60 -13.59 -41.09
N GLU A 961 -24.60 -12.74 -40.03
CA GLU A 961 -25.74 -12.15 -39.26
C GLU A 961 -26.99 -12.98 -38.75
N PRO A 962 -27.98 -12.41 -38.01
CA PRO A 962 -27.89 -11.74 -36.69
C PRO A 962 -29.06 -12.05 -35.68
N GLY A 963 -29.03 -11.46 -34.47
CA GLY A 963 -30.23 -10.84 -33.83
C GLY A 963 -30.87 -11.48 -32.57
N GLY A 964 -31.37 -10.63 -31.65
CA GLY A 964 -32.20 -10.97 -30.47
C GLY A 964 -31.85 -10.15 -29.21
N ALA A 965 -32.84 -9.63 -28.46
CA ALA A 965 -32.63 -8.75 -27.29
C ALA A 965 -33.81 -8.75 -26.28
N SER A 966 -33.54 -8.47 -24.99
CA SER A 966 -34.42 -7.76 -24.04
C SER A 966 -33.83 -7.63 -22.62
N ASP A 967 -33.69 -6.39 -22.14
CA ASP A 967 -33.91 -5.80 -20.80
C ASP A 967 -33.80 -6.61 -19.48
N LEU A 968 -33.16 -6.01 -18.45
CA LEU A 968 -33.55 -6.10 -17.03
C LEU A 968 -32.97 -4.93 -16.20
N LEU A 969 -33.42 -4.78 -14.94
CA LEU A 969 -33.29 -3.57 -14.11
C LEU A 969 -32.09 -3.51 -13.15
N ILE A 970 -31.93 -2.31 -12.56
CA ILE A 970 -30.87 -1.82 -11.66
C ILE A 970 -30.90 -2.46 -10.26
N ASP A 971 -29.72 -2.60 -9.63
CA ASP A 971 -29.53 -2.66 -8.19
C ASP A 971 -28.31 -1.80 -7.77
N THR A 972 -28.09 -1.62 -6.47
CA THR A 972 -27.45 -0.47 -5.82
C THR A 972 -25.93 -0.28 -6.00
N GLN A 973 -25.53 0.99 -6.01
CA GLN A 973 -24.16 1.49 -5.82
C GLN A 973 -24.18 2.66 -4.84
N PRO A 974 -23.11 2.90 -4.05
CA PRO A 974 -23.00 4.07 -3.18
C PRO A 974 -22.68 5.33 -3.99
N SER A 975 -23.70 5.90 -4.63
CA SER A 975 -23.59 7.22 -5.26
C SER A 975 -23.73 8.33 -4.22
N ASP A 976 -22.62 8.96 -3.83
CA ASP A 976 -22.57 10.42 -3.65
C ASP A 976 -21.13 10.94 -3.56
N VAL A 977 -20.70 11.62 -4.63
CA VAL A 977 -19.55 12.53 -4.62
C VAL A 977 -20.04 13.86 -5.20
N PRO A 978 -20.18 14.93 -4.39
CA PRO A 978 -20.74 16.19 -4.84
C PRO A 978 -20.01 16.77 -6.05
N ASN A 979 -20.75 17.04 -7.13
CA ASN A 979 -20.24 17.61 -8.37
C ASN A 979 -19.79 19.08 -8.11
N PRO A 980 -18.49 19.44 -8.27
CA PRO A 980 -17.93 20.68 -7.72
C PRO A 980 -18.19 21.92 -8.58
N LEU A 981 -19.46 22.16 -8.96
CA LEU A 981 -19.93 23.34 -9.66
C LEU A 981 -21.25 23.82 -9.05
N GLY A 982 -21.16 24.63 -8.00
CA GLY A 982 -22.32 25.28 -7.41
C GLY A 982 -22.94 26.32 -8.34
N VAL A 983 -24.20 26.11 -8.71
CA VAL A 983 -25.11 27.13 -9.24
C VAL A 983 -26.38 27.04 -8.39
N ASP A 984 -26.81 28.19 -7.85
CA ASP A 984 -27.89 28.33 -6.87
C ASP A 984 -29.20 28.70 -7.60
N ASP A 985 -30.29 27.95 -7.35
CA ASP A 985 -31.57 28.14 -8.05
C ASP A 985 -32.80 27.62 -7.23
N GLY A 986 -33.29 28.44 -6.31
CA GLY A 986 -34.74 28.68 -6.13
C GLY A 986 -35.58 27.80 -5.18
N ASP A 987 -36.27 28.47 -4.24
CA ASP A 987 -37.30 27.93 -3.33
C ASP A 987 -38.39 27.05 -3.98
N GLY A 988 -38.79 25.95 -3.32
CA GLY A 988 -39.89 25.08 -3.76
C GLY A 988 -40.55 24.23 -2.67
N VAL A 989 -41.45 24.79 -1.87
CA VAL A 989 -42.18 24.06 -0.80
C VAL A 989 -43.28 23.15 -1.36
N ALA A 990 -43.15 21.83 -1.23
CA ALA A 990 -44.20 20.85 -1.54
C ALA A 990 -44.28 19.68 -0.53
N ARG A 991 -45.47 19.08 -0.39
CA ARG A 991 -45.84 18.16 0.70
C ARG A 991 -45.65 16.68 0.37
N SER A 992 -45.48 15.86 1.40
CA SER A 992 -45.52 14.40 1.36
C SER A 992 -46.86 13.80 0.89
N PRO A 993 -46.83 12.62 0.25
CA PRO A 993 -47.91 11.62 0.32
C PRO A 993 -47.43 10.26 0.87
N GLN A 994 -48.37 9.43 1.33
CA GLN A 994 -48.14 8.06 1.82
C GLN A 994 -48.09 7.00 0.69
N PRO A 995 -47.53 5.80 0.94
CA PRO A 995 -47.44 4.72 -0.04
C PRO A 995 -48.77 3.95 -0.24
N PRO A 996 -48.99 3.35 -1.44
CA PRO A 996 -49.99 2.31 -1.66
C PRO A 996 -49.43 0.90 -1.31
N SER A 997 -50.34 -0.06 -1.19
CA SER A 997 -50.05 -1.51 -1.03
C SER A 997 -50.13 -2.23 -2.38
N ASP A 998 -49.21 -3.17 -2.62
CA ASP A 998 -49.47 -4.62 -2.61
C ASP A 998 -48.14 -5.41 -2.68
#